data_AF-C1GWH0-F1
#
_entry.id   AF-C1GWH0-F1
#
_cell.length_a   1.000
_cell.length_b   1.000
_cell.length_c   1.000
_cell.angle_alpha   90.00
_cell.angle_beta   90.00
_cell.angle_gamma   90.00
#
_symmetry.space_group_name_H-M   'P 1'
#
loop_
_entity.id
_entity.type
_entity.pdbx_description
1 polymer ?
#
loop_
_entity_poly.entity_id
_entity_poly.type
_entity_poly.pdbx_seq_one_letter_code
_entity_poly.pdbx_strand_id
1 'polypeptide(L)'
;MSDKLTSANPRYFISLHSSIRSKHLSNISPQKCRQECKKSCPVVRTGKLCIEVTPESKIAFISERLCIGCGICPKKCPFGAIHIINLPTNLETQVTHRYSANSFKLHRLPMPRPGQVLGLVGTNGIGKSTALKILSGKLKPNLGRYDNPPDWEEILKYFRGSELQNYFTKVLEDDLKAVVKPQYVDQIPRAVKGPTKEVELLIKARSQMDNMDHIMEVLELNQVKDRDVGLLSGGELQRFAIALVCVQQADVYMFDEPSSYLDVKQRLSAARIIRELLRPDDYVIVVEHDLSVLDYLSDFICVLYGRPAVYGVVTLPSSVREGINIFLDGHIPTENLRFREESLTFRIAEAGDDFLVDKGRAFSYPKMEKTLGGFHLSVAPGQFTDSEIIVMMGENGTGKTTFCKLLAGAEKPDGRTTVPPMNISMKPQKITPKFQGTVRQLFFKRIKAAFLSPQFQTDVYKPLKLDDFIDQEVQNLSGGELQRVAIVLALGIPADIYLIDEPSAYLDSEQRIVAARVIKRFIMHTKKTAFIVEHDFIMATYLADRVIVFDGKPSVDARANTPESLLTGCNKFLKNLDVTFRRDPNSYRPRINKHQSQLDQEQKLSGNYKRVEKGVPRDHDRDGPHNRRHRIRHFSKNGVDVLAFSGVSKGAGGRKGKRSSAGLSDEDSSVGGDDDGEDDLEVGMDGSSFSSLLSRFSVRCMSVSS
;
A
#
# COMPACT_ATOMS: atom_id res chain seq x y z
N MET A 1 32.50 43.60 13.77
CA MET A 1 31.97 42.28 14.20
C MET A 1 30.79 41.79 13.33
N SER A 2 30.48 42.44 12.19
CA SER A 2 29.30 42.11 11.37
C SER A 2 29.53 41.12 10.23
N ASP A 3 30.76 40.68 9.94
CA ASP A 3 31.06 39.90 8.72
C ASP A 3 31.21 38.38 8.93
N LYS A 4 30.58 37.79 9.96
CA LYS A 4 30.64 36.34 10.20
C LYS A 4 29.30 35.59 10.13
N LEU A 5 28.30 36.13 9.43
CA LEU A 5 27.00 35.46 9.23
C LEU A 5 26.78 34.88 7.82
N THR A 6 27.85 34.61 7.06
CA THR A 6 27.77 33.86 5.80
C THR A 6 28.06 32.35 5.95
N SER A 7 28.25 31.85 7.17
CA SER A 7 28.45 30.42 7.41
C SER A 7 27.12 29.68 7.51
N ALA A 8 26.85 28.84 6.51
CA ALA A 8 25.77 27.84 6.47
C ALA A 8 24.36 28.43 6.52
N ASN A 9 23.86 28.92 5.37
CA ASN A 9 22.41 28.87 5.14
C ASN A 9 21.96 27.43 5.40
N PRO A 10 21.08 27.14 6.38
CA PRO A 10 20.43 25.85 6.44
C PRO A 10 19.69 25.70 5.11
N ARG A 11 20.18 24.83 4.24
CA ARG A 11 19.62 24.69 2.90
C ARG A 11 18.30 23.94 3.08
N TYR A 12 17.21 24.69 3.04
CA TYR A 12 15.87 24.14 3.11
C TYR A 12 15.51 23.54 1.76
N PHE A 13 15.06 22.28 1.75
CA PHE A 13 14.45 21.73 0.56
C PHE A 13 12.98 22.10 0.51
N ILE A 14 12.57 22.68 -0.62
CA ILE A 14 11.21 23.17 -0.80
C ILE A 14 10.59 22.40 -1.93
N SER A 15 9.58 21.61 -1.61
CA SER A 15 8.79 20.90 -2.59
C SER A 15 7.41 21.49 -2.70
N LEU A 16 6.96 21.61 -3.95
CA LEU A 16 5.65 22.11 -4.32
C LEU A 16 4.90 20.98 -5.01
N HIS A 17 3.80 20.59 -4.39
CA HIS A 17 2.92 19.58 -4.91
C HIS A 17 1.69 20.26 -5.53
N SER A 18 1.49 20.14 -6.84
CA SER A 18 0.11 20.19 -7.37
C SER A 18 -0.57 18.97 -6.76
N SER A 19 -1.70 19.08 -6.05
CA SER A 19 -2.42 17.88 -5.59
C SER A 19 -2.55 16.90 -6.77
N ILE A 20 -1.78 15.81 -6.65
CA ILE A 20 -1.75 14.52 -7.35
C ILE A 20 -1.84 14.53 -8.89
N ARG A 21 -0.72 14.13 -9.52
CA ARG A 21 -0.62 13.71 -10.92
C ARG A 21 -1.48 12.45 -11.20
N SER A 22 -2.78 12.61 -11.33
CA SER A 22 -3.52 11.87 -12.37
C SER A 22 -3.46 12.73 -13.62
N LYS A 23 -3.36 12.14 -14.83
CA LYS A 23 -3.17 12.87 -16.12
C LYS A 23 -4.19 13.99 -16.41
N HIS A 24 -5.18 14.21 -15.54
CA HIS A 24 -6.17 15.27 -15.60
C HIS A 24 -6.01 16.40 -14.57
N LEU A 25 -5.13 16.28 -13.57
CA LEU A 25 -4.94 17.30 -12.53
C LEU A 25 -3.72 18.17 -12.80
N SER A 26 -3.96 19.23 -13.56
CA SER A 26 -3.08 20.40 -13.64
C SER A 26 -3.53 21.54 -12.71
N ASN A 27 -4.40 21.27 -11.73
CA ASN A 27 -5.16 22.30 -11.03
C ASN A 27 -5.04 22.19 -9.50
N ILE A 28 -4.19 23.02 -8.88
CA ILE A 28 -4.74 23.90 -7.84
C ILE A 28 -5.89 24.60 -8.55
N SER A 29 -7.14 24.59 -8.06
CA SER A 29 -8.14 25.49 -8.64
C SER A 29 -7.60 26.91 -8.41
N PRO A 30 -7.04 27.61 -9.41
CA PRO A 30 -6.23 28.80 -9.13
C PRO A 30 -7.11 29.89 -8.49
N GLN A 31 -8.41 29.83 -8.76
CA GLN A 31 -9.46 30.68 -8.21
C GLN A 31 -9.62 30.64 -6.68
N LYS A 32 -9.30 29.52 -6.01
CA LYS A 32 -9.42 29.42 -4.54
C LYS A 32 -8.13 29.81 -3.81
N CYS A 33 -6.99 29.90 -4.50
CA CYS A 33 -5.70 30.27 -3.94
C CYS A 33 -5.49 31.80 -4.02
N ARG A 34 -5.48 32.54 -2.90
CA ARG A 34 -5.23 34.00 -2.92
C ARG A 34 -3.75 34.35 -2.72
N GLN A 35 -2.85 33.41 -3.04
CA GLN A 35 -1.40 33.56 -2.92
C GLN A 35 -0.94 33.90 -1.49
N GLU A 36 -1.58 33.27 -0.51
CA GLU A 36 -1.37 33.48 0.93
C GLU A 36 0.10 33.26 1.32
N CYS A 37 0.77 32.31 0.66
CA CYS A 37 2.20 32.02 0.84
C CYS A 37 3.09 33.22 0.46
N LYS A 38 2.86 33.84 -0.71
CA LYS A 38 3.62 35.00 -1.20
C LYS A 38 3.42 36.20 -0.26
N LYS A 39 2.19 36.48 0.15
CA LYS A 39 1.83 37.58 1.05
C LYS A 39 2.42 37.42 2.46
N SER A 40 2.47 36.18 2.96
CA SER A 40 2.93 35.89 4.32
C SER A 40 4.44 35.68 4.43
N CYS A 41 5.15 35.55 3.31
CA CYS A 41 6.59 35.28 3.31
C CYS A 41 7.40 36.50 3.79
N PRO A 42 8.18 36.39 4.89
CA PRO A 42 8.99 37.50 5.38
C PRO A 42 10.00 38.02 4.34
N VAL A 43 10.61 37.12 3.56
CA VAL A 43 11.61 37.46 2.56
C VAL A 43 11.00 38.24 1.38
N VAL A 44 9.79 37.87 0.96
CA VAL A 44 9.03 38.64 -0.05
C VAL A 44 8.64 40.00 0.49
N ARG A 45 8.26 40.10 1.77
CA ARG A 45 7.94 41.37 2.43
C ARG A 45 9.16 42.31 2.54
N THR A 46 10.38 41.75 2.59
CA THR A 46 11.62 42.55 2.49
C THR A 46 11.99 42.96 1.06
N GLY A 47 11.16 42.65 0.06
CA GLY A 47 11.37 43.05 -1.34
C GLY A 47 12.16 42.05 -2.20
N LYS A 48 12.56 40.89 -1.66
CA LYS A 48 13.29 39.85 -2.42
C LYS A 48 12.31 38.88 -3.09
N LEU A 49 12.61 38.45 -4.32
CA LEU A 49 11.80 37.50 -5.09
C LEU A 49 11.95 36.04 -4.59
N CYS A 50 11.50 35.78 -3.37
CA CYS A 50 11.58 34.44 -2.78
C CYS A 50 10.46 33.50 -3.27
N ILE A 51 9.27 34.03 -3.57
CA ILE A 51 8.11 33.26 -4.05
C ILE A 51 7.54 33.94 -5.30
N GLU A 52 7.52 33.20 -6.38
CA GLU A 52 6.94 33.59 -7.67
C GLU A 52 5.69 32.75 -7.91
N VAL A 53 4.55 33.43 -7.97
CA VAL A 53 3.25 32.82 -8.26
C VAL A 53 2.33 33.89 -8.83
N THR A 54 1.68 33.59 -9.96
CA THR A 54 0.60 34.40 -10.54
C THR A 54 -0.76 33.72 -10.32
N PRO A 55 -1.90 34.43 -10.44
CA PRO A 55 -3.22 33.82 -10.27
C PRO A 55 -3.51 32.72 -11.31
N GLU A 56 -2.85 32.76 -12.47
CA GLU A 56 -2.97 31.78 -13.55
C GLU A 56 -1.93 30.65 -13.43
N SER A 57 -0.91 30.85 -12.57
CA SER A 57 0.16 29.88 -12.37
C SER A 57 -0.37 28.61 -11.72
N LYS A 58 -0.21 27.48 -12.42
CA LYS A 58 -0.55 26.14 -11.90
C LYS A 58 0.41 25.67 -10.80
N ILE A 59 1.64 26.16 -10.84
CA ILE A 59 2.74 25.77 -9.96
C ILE A 59 3.38 27.07 -9.46
N ALA A 60 3.57 27.18 -8.14
CA ALA A 60 4.37 28.25 -7.57
C ALA A 60 5.86 27.90 -7.72
N PHE A 61 6.74 28.90 -7.72
CA PHE A 61 8.18 28.73 -7.58
C PHE A 61 8.62 29.36 -6.26
N ILE A 62 9.42 28.63 -5.49
CA ILE A 62 10.02 29.12 -4.25
C ILE A 62 11.54 28.95 -4.34
N SER A 63 12.25 30.07 -4.28
CA SER A 63 13.70 30.09 -4.30
C SER A 63 14.29 29.40 -3.07
N GLU A 64 14.90 28.23 -3.26
CA GLU A 64 15.62 27.49 -2.21
C GLU A 64 16.82 28.28 -1.67
N ARG A 65 17.35 29.24 -2.44
CA ARG A 65 18.48 30.10 -2.03
C ARG A 65 18.06 31.26 -1.14
N LEU A 66 16.88 31.84 -1.39
CA LEU A 66 16.37 33.01 -0.66
C LEU A 66 15.51 32.62 0.54
N CYS A 67 14.91 31.43 0.52
CA CYS A 67 14.05 30.96 1.60
C CYS A 67 14.85 30.72 2.89
N ILE A 68 14.41 31.35 3.97
CA ILE A 68 14.95 31.18 5.33
C ILE A 68 14.27 30.05 6.12
N GLY A 69 13.39 29.27 5.48
CA GLY A 69 12.75 28.10 6.08
C GLY A 69 11.84 28.33 7.29
N CYS A 70 11.29 29.54 7.45
CA CYS A 70 10.43 29.93 8.57
C CYS A 70 9.14 29.09 8.75
N GLY A 71 8.78 28.21 7.81
CA GLY A 71 7.62 27.33 7.92
C GLY A 71 6.24 28.02 7.84
N ILE A 72 6.18 29.32 7.54
CA ILE A 72 4.92 30.08 7.44
C ILE A 72 4.12 29.65 6.20
N CYS A 73 4.79 29.46 5.05
CA CYS A 73 4.13 29.15 3.78
C CYS A 73 3.34 27.82 3.80
N PRO A 74 3.89 26.70 4.32
CA PRO A 74 3.14 25.46 4.52
C PRO A 74 1.86 25.65 5.34
N LYS A 75 1.95 26.36 6.48
CA LYS A 75 0.81 26.59 7.39
C LYS A 75 -0.28 27.49 6.82
N LYS A 76 0.08 28.39 5.90
CA LYS A 76 -0.84 29.32 5.25
C LYS A 76 -1.40 28.81 3.93
N CYS A 77 -0.83 27.75 3.36
CA CYS A 77 -1.32 27.18 2.12
C CYS A 77 -2.65 26.45 2.37
N PRO A 78 -3.77 26.88 1.78
CA PRO A 78 -5.07 26.23 2.00
C PRO A 78 -5.15 24.81 1.43
N PHE A 79 -4.21 24.42 0.55
CA PHE A 79 -4.15 23.11 -0.09
C PHE A 79 -3.04 22.21 0.45
N GLY A 80 -2.27 22.64 1.45
CA GLY A 80 -1.13 21.87 1.95
C GLY A 80 -0.02 21.61 0.91
N ALA A 81 -0.01 22.34 -0.21
CA ALA A 81 0.85 22.08 -1.37
C ALA A 81 2.34 22.40 -1.15
N ILE A 82 2.69 23.12 -0.07
CA ILE A 82 4.04 23.60 0.17
C ILE A 82 4.67 22.80 1.31
N HIS A 83 5.79 22.15 1.03
CA HIS A 83 6.60 21.48 2.03
C HIS A 83 7.97 22.13 2.11
N ILE A 84 8.36 22.55 3.31
CA ILE A 84 9.71 23.00 3.64
C ILE A 84 10.30 21.95 4.56
N ILE A 85 11.35 21.25 4.11
CA ILE A 85 11.97 20.14 4.82
C ILE A 85 13.44 20.45 5.05
N ASN A 86 13.91 20.23 6.28
CA ASN A 86 15.33 20.18 6.58
C ASN A 86 15.85 18.80 6.22
N LEU A 87 16.53 18.70 5.08
CA LEU A 87 17.29 17.49 4.77
C LEU A 87 18.61 17.51 5.57
N PRO A 88 19.07 16.34 6.08
CA PRO A 88 20.44 16.19 6.56
C PRO A 88 21.45 16.74 5.54
N THR A 89 22.45 17.49 6.01
CA THR A 89 23.46 18.15 5.15
C THR A 89 24.18 17.18 4.22
N ASN A 90 24.38 15.92 4.64
CA ASN A 90 25.03 14.89 3.85
C ASN A 90 24.19 14.40 2.65
N LEU A 91 22.86 14.54 2.70
CA LEU A 91 21.99 14.08 1.61
C LEU A 91 21.93 15.07 0.44
N GLU A 92 22.21 16.35 0.69
CA GLU A 92 22.19 17.37 -0.37
C GLU A 92 23.29 17.20 -1.41
N THR A 93 24.44 16.68 -0.99
CA THR A 93 25.53 16.33 -1.91
C THR A 93 25.26 15.03 -2.65
N GLN A 94 24.24 14.27 -2.22
CA GLN A 94 23.90 12.94 -2.72
C GLN A 94 22.66 12.92 -3.65
N VAL A 95 22.32 14.07 -4.24
CA VAL A 95 21.19 14.17 -5.18
C VAL A 95 21.57 13.46 -6.48
N THR A 96 20.78 12.45 -6.87
CA THR A 96 20.95 11.74 -8.13
C THR A 96 20.15 12.38 -9.25
N HIS A 97 18.88 12.68 -8.99
CA HIS A 97 17.98 13.20 -10.03
C HIS A 97 16.92 14.13 -9.47
N ARG A 98 16.56 15.13 -10.27
CA ARG A 98 15.49 16.10 -10.02
C ARG A 98 14.83 16.50 -11.33
N TYR A 99 13.50 16.48 -11.39
CA TYR A 99 12.77 16.81 -12.62
C TYR A 99 12.69 18.32 -12.91
N SER A 100 12.52 19.15 -11.88
CA SER A 100 12.45 20.61 -12.02
C SER A 100 12.72 21.32 -10.69
N ALA A 101 12.76 22.65 -10.71
CA ALA A 101 12.68 23.45 -9.50
C ALA A 101 11.48 23.05 -8.62
N ASN A 102 11.69 23.02 -7.31
CA ASN A 102 10.75 22.59 -6.28
C ASN A 102 10.03 21.24 -6.51
N SER A 103 10.52 20.39 -7.42
CA SER A 103 9.99 19.04 -7.61
C SER A 103 10.62 18.02 -6.67
N PHE A 104 10.08 16.80 -6.74
CA PHE A 104 10.69 15.59 -6.17
C PHE A 104 12.21 15.50 -6.42
N LYS A 105 12.97 15.19 -5.36
CA LYS A 105 14.41 14.88 -5.42
C LYS A 105 14.65 13.41 -5.06
N LEU A 106 15.40 12.70 -5.91
CA LEU A 106 15.91 11.37 -5.62
C LEU A 106 17.35 11.49 -5.11
N HIS A 107 17.61 10.95 -3.93
CA HIS A 107 18.92 10.88 -3.30
C HIS A 107 19.43 9.44 -3.31
N ARG A 108 20.68 9.26 -3.77
CA ARG A 108 21.31 7.94 -4.00
C ARG A 108 20.55 7.10 -5.04
N LEU A 109 21.14 5.99 -5.45
CA LEU A 109 20.53 4.99 -6.34
C LEU A 109 20.71 3.58 -5.77
N PRO A 110 19.81 2.65 -6.10
CA PRO A 110 20.04 1.24 -5.83
C PRO A 110 21.27 0.75 -6.58
N MET A 111 22.07 -0.10 -5.94
CA MET A 111 23.33 -0.61 -6.49
C MET A 111 23.18 -2.09 -6.83
N PRO A 112 22.74 -2.44 -8.05
CA PRO A 112 22.59 -3.84 -8.46
C PRO A 112 23.98 -4.48 -8.64
N ARG A 113 24.06 -5.80 -8.42
CA ARG A 113 25.27 -6.61 -8.59
C ARG A 113 24.98 -7.76 -9.55
N PRO A 114 25.96 -8.18 -10.36
CA PRO A 114 25.78 -9.29 -11.28
C PRO A 114 25.54 -10.59 -10.49
N GLY A 115 24.69 -11.46 -11.02
CA GLY A 115 24.35 -12.74 -10.41
C GLY A 115 23.55 -12.64 -9.11
N GLN A 116 22.92 -11.49 -8.83
CA GLN A 116 22.11 -11.28 -7.63
C GLN A 116 20.77 -10.60 -7.94
N VAL A 117 19.73 -10.98 -7.19
CA VAL A 117 18.43 -10.27 -7.22
C VAL A 117 18.43 -9.15 -6.18
N LEU A 118 18.34 -7.91 -6.65
CA LEU A 118 18.17 -6.72 -5.81
C LEU A 118 16.68 -6.36 -5.69
N GLY A 119 16.12 -6.54 -4.50
CA GLY A 119 14.76 -6.13 -4.19
C GLY A 119 14.69 -4.68 -3.67
N LEU A 120 13.67 -3.95 -4.10
CA LEU A 120 13.40 -2.57 -3.72
C LEU A 120 12.04 -2.47 -3.03
N VAL A 121 12.03 -1.88 -1.83
CA VAL A 121 10.81 -1.66 -1.04
C VAL A 121 10.70 -0.21 -0.60
N GLY A 122 9.48 0.33 -0.58
CA GLY A 122 9.22 1.69 -0.11
C GLY A 122 7.81 2.15 -0.47
N THR A 123 7.38 3.27 0.10
CA THR A 123 6.04 3.83 -0.13
C THR A 123 5.84 4.31 -1.57
N ASN A 124 4.59 4.55 -1.96
CA ASN A 124 4.30 5.09 -3.30
C ASN A 124 4.80 6.54 -3.44
N GLY A 125 5.24 6.89 -4.65
CA GLY A 125 5.79 8.22 -4.93
C GLY A 125 7.17 8.49 -4.33
N ILE A 126 7.87 7.48 -3.78
CA ILE A 126 9.19 7.65 -3.15
C ILE A 126 10.38 7.54 -4.11
N GLY A 127 10.13 7.35 -5.41
CA GLY A 127 11.18 7.34 -6.44
C GLY A 127 11.58 5.96 -6.99
N LYS A 128 10.90 4.86 -6.62
CA LYS A 128 11.17 3.49 -7.12
C LYS A 128 11.23 3.43 -8.65
N SER A 129 10.15 3.81 -9.33
CA SER A 129 10.11 3.82 -10.80
C SER A 129 11.02 4.88 -11.43
N THR A 130 11.42 5.93 -10.68
CA THR A 130 12.44 6.89 -11.16
C THR A 130 13.82 6.24 -11.15
N ALA A 131 14.15 5.49 -10.08
CA ALA A 131 15.39 4.72 -10.00
C ALA A 131 15.46 3.67 -11.11
N LEU A 132 14.38 2.93 -11.38
CA LEU A 132 14.34 1.96 -12.49
C LEU A 132 14.56 2.62 -13.86
N LYS A 133 13.97 3.81 -14.11
CA LYS A 133 14.20 4.55 -15.36
C LYS A 133 15.66 4.97 -15.54
N ILE A 134 16.33 5.32 -14.45
CA ILE A 134 17.76 5.68 -14.49
C ILE A 134 18.61 4.44 -14.73
N LEU A 135 18.37 3.37 -13.97
CA LEU A 135 19.14 2.14 -14.10
C LEU A 135 18.93 1.47 -15.48
N SER A 136 17.75 1.61 -16.09
CA SER A 136 17.48 1.10 -17.45
C SER A 136 17.98 1.99 -18.58
N GLY A 137 18.71 3.08 -18.28
CA GLY A 137 19.24 4.01 -19.28
C GLY A 137 18.20 4.94 -19.91
N LYS A 138 16.91 4.78 -19.62
CA LYS A 138 15.81 5.62 -20.15
C LYS A 138 15.82 7.05 -19.60
N LEU A 139 16.55 7.31 -18.51
CA LEU A 139 16.65 8.61 -17.87
C LEU A 139 18.08 8.87 -17.41
N LYS A 140 18.76 9.86 -18.02
CA LYS A 140 20.09 10.29 -17.59
C LYS A 140 20.00 10.93 -16.19
N PRO A 141 20.81 10.51 -15.19
CA PRO A 141 20.86 11.19 -13.90
C PRO A 141 21.43 12.59 -14.10
N ASN A 142 20.88 13.59 -13.42
CA ASN A 142 21.27 14.99 -13.62
C ASN A 142 21.92 15.63 -12.40
N LEU A 143 22.17 14.85 -11.35
CA LEU A 143 22.81 15.29 -10.11
C LEU A 143 22.15 16.54 -9.48
N GLY A 144 20.84 16.69 -9.68
CA GLY A 144 20.06 17.84 -9.22
C GLY A 144 20.11 19.07 -10.14
N ARG A 145 20.94 19.06 -11.19
CA ARG A 145 21.05 20.11 -12.21
C ARG A 145 20.05 19.85 -13.35
N TYR A 146 18.81 20.30 -13.18
CA TYR A 146 17.76 20.10 -14.21
C TYR A 146 17.85 21.10 -15.37
N ASP A 147 18.38 22.31 -15.15
CA ASP A 147 18.52 23.33 -16.21
C ASP A 147 19.71 23.02 -17.15
N ASN A 148 20.85 22.63 -16.57
CA ASN A 148 22.07 22.25 -17.30
C ASN A 148 22.53 20.86 -16.82
N PRO A 149 21.92 19.78 -17.31
CA PRO A 149 22.25 18.42 -16.88
C PRO A 149 23.68 18.05 -17.32
N PRO A 150 24.48 17.40 -16.44
CA PRO A 150 25.82 16.95 -16.78
C PRO A 150 25.84 15.90 -17.89
N ASP A 151 27.00 15.80 -18.52
CA ASP A 151 27.34 14.70 -19.41
C ASP A 151 27.83 13.47 -18.64
N TRP A 152 27.89 12.34 -19.33
CA TRP A 152 28.22 11.05 -18.73
C TRP A 152 29.61 11.02 -18.09
N GLU A 153 30.59 11.75 -18.62
CA GLU A 153 31.93 11.86 -18.03
C GLU A 153 31.87 12.43 -16.60
N GLU A 154 31.07 13.48 -16.38
CA GLU A 154 30.91 14.08 -15.05
C GLU A 154 30.08 13.19 -14.11
N ILE A 155 29.07 12.49 -14.66
CA ILE A 155 28.27 11.52 -13.90
C ILE A 155 29.15 10.35 -13.42
N LEU A 156 29.98 9.78 -14.29
CA LEU A 156 30.91 8.71 -13.95
C LEU A 156 31.94 9.17 -12.92
N LYS A 157 32.45 10.40 -13.05
CA LYS A 157 33.33 11.03 -12.06
C LYS A 157 32.66 11.18 -10.70
N TYR A 158 31.37 11.51 -10.67
CA TYR A 158 30.59 11.62 -9.43
C TYR A 158 30.44 10.27 -8.73
N PHE A 159 30.22 9.19 -9.48
CA PHE A 159 30.11 7.83 -8.93
C PHE A 159 31.45 7.11 -8.76
N ARG A 160 32.58 7.81 -8.91
CA ARG A 160 33.92 7.20 -8.94
C ARG A 160 34.19 6.31 -7.73
N GLY A 161 34.64 5.08 -7.99
CA GLY A 161 34.96 4.08 -6.97
C GLY A 161 33.74 3.36 -6.39
N SER A 162 32.55 3.53 -6.96
CA SER A 162 31.34 2.81 -6.56
C SER A 162 30.93 1.75 -7.59
N GLU A 163 30.12 0.78 -7.15
CA GLU A 163 29.53 -0.22 -8.05
C GLU A 163 28.68 0.41 -9.17
N LEU A 164 28.10 1.59 -8.93
CA LEU A 164 27.34 2.32 -9.93
C LEU A 164 28.21 2.86 -11.06
N GLN A 165 29.47 3.20 -10.79
CA GLN A 165 30.39 3.58 -11.85
C GLN A 165 30.56 2.40 -12.81
N ASN A 166 30.89 1.22 -12.28
CA ASN A 166 31.07 0.01 -13.08
C ASN A 166 29.80 -0.31 -13.88
N TYR A 167 28.63 -0.23 -13.23
CA TYR A 167 27.35 -0.46 -13.89
C TYR A 167 27.11 0.53 -15.04
N PHE A 168 27.26 1.84 -14.81
CA PHE A 168 27.04 2.84 -15.86
C PHE A 168 28.09 2.78 -16.97
N THR A 169 29.35 2.46 -16.65
CA THR A 169 30.39 2.19 -17.64
C THR A 169 29.96 1.05 -18.55
N LYS A 170 29.50 -0.09 -18.00
CA LYS A 170 28.97 -1.19 -18.82
C LYS A 170 27.74 -0.79 -19.65
N VAL A 171 26.79 -0.05 -19.06
CA VAL A 171 25.62 0.45 -19.82
C VAL A 171 26.02 1.31 -21.03
N LEU A 172 27.12 2.08 -20.92
CA LEU A 172 27.58 2.98 -21.99
C LEU A 172 28.53 2.32 -22.98
N GLU A 173 29.44 1.47 -22.50
CA GLU A 173 30.51 0.86 -23.30
C GLU A 173 30.09 -0.49 -23.89
N ASP A 174 29.37 -1.31 -23.12
CA ASP A 174 28.94 -2.66 -23.53
C ASP A 174 27.51 -2.69 -24.11
N ASP A 175 26.83 -1.53 -24.18
CA ASP A 175 25.43 -1.37 -24.61
C ASP A 175 24.48 -2.38 -23.93
N LEU A 176 24.59 -2.49 -22.59
CA LEU A 176 23.80 -3.46 -21.80
C LEU A 176 22.32 -3.38 -22.16
N LYS A 177 21.77 -4.50 -22.60
CA LYS A 177 20.37 -4.60 -22.96
C LYS A 177 19.52 -4.69 -21.69
N ALA A 178 18.76 -3.63 -21.42
CA ALA A 178 17.82 -3.58 -20.31
C ALA A 178 16.38 -3.89 -20.75
N VAL A 179 15.78 -4.93 -20.17
CA VAL A 179 14.37 -5.30 -20.38
C VAL A 179 13.58 -5.02 -19.11
N VAL A 180 12.44 -4.34 -19.23
CA VAL A 180 11.66 -3.85 -18.10
C VAL A 180 10.20 -4.30 -18.23
N LYS A 181 9.70 -5.04 -17.22
CA LYS A 181 8.27 -5.25 -17.02
C LYS A 181 7.68 -3.98 -16.42
N PRO A 182 6.75 -3.28 -17.11
CA PRO A 182 6.17 -2.03 -16.61
C PRO A 182 5.18 -2.27 -15.46
N GLN A 183 5.01 -1.28 -14.59
CA GLN A 183 4.01 -1.32 -13.52
C GLN A 183 2.58 -1.44 -14.07
N TYR A 184 2.20 -0.58 -15.01
CA TYR A 184 0.87 -0.49 -15.61
C TYR A 184 0.70 -1.46 -16.78
N VAL A 185 0.29 -2.69 -16.48
CA VAL A 185 0.07 -3.73 -17.50
C VAL A 185 -1.16 -3.47 -18.37
N ASP A 186 -2.13 -2.71 -17.88
CA ASP A 186 -3.35 -2.26 -18.60
C ASP A 186 -3.03 -1.44 -19.87
N GLN A 187 -1.81 -0.90 -19.97
CA GLN A 187 -1.36 -0.17 -21.16
C GLN A 187 -0.76 -1.07 -22.24
N ILE A 188 -0.43 -2.33 -21.91
CA ILE A 188 0.18 -3.28 -22.85
C ILE A 188 -0.71 -3.52 -24.07
N PRO A 189 -2.02 -3.81 -23.94
CA PRO A 189 -2.89 -4.02 -25.11
C PRO A 189 -2.95 -2.82 -26.06
N ARG A 190 -2.78 -1.59 -25.53
CA ARG A 190 -2.76 -0.35 -26.33
C ARG A 190 -1.41 -0.12 -27.01
N ALA A 191 -0.33 -0.65 -26.44
CA ALA A 191 1.02 -0.53 -26.97
C ALA A 191 1.33 -1.58 -28.04
N VAL A 192 0.68 -2.75 -27.99
CA VAL A 192 0.80 -3.80 -29.01
C VAL A 192 0.14 -3.33 -30.32
N LYS A 193 0.96 -3.05 -31.32
CA LYS A 193 0.55 -2.74 -32.69
C LYS A 193 0.88 -3.94 -33.58
N GLY A 194 -0.04 -4.34 -34.43
CA GLY A 194 0.18 -5.42 -35.39
C GLY A 194 -1.12 -6.18 -35.71
N PRO A 195 -1.09 -7.03 -36.75
CA PRO A 195 -2.20 -7.91 -37.10
C PRO A 195 -2.36 -9.04 -36.07
N THR A 196 -1.25 -9.51 -35.48
CA THR A 196 -1.22 -10.58 -34.49
C THR A 196 -1.18 -10.01 -33.08
N LYS A 197 -2.18 -10.37 -32.28
CA LYS A 197 -2.31 -9.97 -30.87
C LYS A 197 -2.48 -11.17 -29.94
N GLU A 198 -2.27 -12.37 -30.46
CA GLU A 198 -2.35 -13.60 -29.69
C GLU A 198 -1.14 -13.73 -28.76
N VAL A 199 -1.38 -14.25 -27.56
CA VAL A 199 -0.38 -14.40 -26.52
C VAL A 199 0.84 -15.20 -27.00
N GLU A 200 0.62 -16.38 -27.58
CA GLU A 200 1.68 -17.28 -28.04
C GLU A 200 2.57 -16.61 -29.08
N LEU A 201 1.96 -15.97 -30.08
CA LEU A 201 2.67 -15.31 -31.18
C LEU A 201 3.51 -14.13 -30.68
N LEU A 202 3.01 -13.35 -29.73
CA LEU A 202 3.75 -12.22 -29.17
C LEU A 202 4.92 -12.64 -28.30
N ILE A 203 4.76 -13.72 -27.51
CA ILE A 203 5.86 -14.31 -26.74
C ILE A 203 6.90 -14.89 -27.69
N LYS A 204 6.48 -15.67 -28.69
CA LYS A 204 7.37 -16.27 -29.70
C LYS A 204 8.17 -15.22 -30.47
N ALA A 205 7.53 -14.10 -30.84
CA ALA A 205 8.19 -12.99 -31.53
C ALA A 205 9.30 -12.29 -30.71
N ARG A 206 9.27 -12.43 -29.38
CA ARG A 206 10.29 -11.91 -28.46
C ARG A 206 11.19 -13.00 -27.88
N SER A 207 10.91 -14.26 -28.17
CA SER A 207 11.67 -15.38 -27.63
C SER A 207 13.07 -15.40 -28.25
N GLN A 208 14.06 -15.35 -27.38
CA GLN A 208 15.49 -15.43 -27.71
C GLN A 208 16.17 -16.56 -26.92
N MET A 209 15.50 -17.08 -25.92
CA MET A 209 15.95 -18.17 -25.06
C MET A 209 15.10 -19.42 -25.33
N ASP A 210 15.69 -20.60 -25.15
CA ASP A 210 14.99 -21.88 -25.29
C ASP A 210 14.27 -22.25 -23.98
N ASN A 211 13.38 -21.37 -23.52
CA ASN A 211 12.67 -21.50 -22.24
C ASN A 211 11.17 -21.14 -22.32
N MET A 212 10.67 -20.86 -23.52
CA MET A 212 9.29 -20.38 -23.75
C MET A 212 8.24 -21.36 -23.22
N ASP A 213 8.35 -22.64 -23.56
CA ASP A 213 7.36 -23.65 -23.18
C ASP A 213 7.27 -23.82 -21.65
N HIS A 214 8.43 -23.91 -21.00
CA HIS A 214 8.52 -23.96 -19.53
C HIS A 214 7.92 -22.71 -18.88
N ILE A 215 8.23 -21.51 -19.38
CA ILE A 215 7.67 -20.26 -18.85
C ILE A 215 6.15 -20.23 -19.03
N MET A 216 5.64 -20.63 -20.19
CA MET A 216 4.21 -20.65 -20.48
C MET A 216 3.45 -21.67 -19.63
N GLU A 217 4.08 -22.80 -19.32
CA GLU A 217 3.54 -23.80 -18.40
C GLU A 217 3.47 -23.26 -16.96
N VAL A 218 4.58 -22.77 -16.43
CA VAL A 218 4.69 -22.32 -15.02
C VAL A 218 3.86 -21.08 -14.74
N LEU A 219 3.76 -20.17 -15.72
CA LEU A 219 2.91 -18.99 -15.64
C LEU A 219 1.48 -19.26 -16.12
N GLU A 220 1.08 -20.52 -16.33
CA GLU A 220 -0.28 -20.94 -16.69
C GLU A 220 -0.87 -20.19 -17.91
N LEU A 221 -0.03 -19.92 -18.92
CA LEU A 221 -0.40 -19.19 -20.14
C LEU A 221 -0.89 -20.11 -21.27
N ASN A 222 -0.63 -21.42 -21.19
CA ASN A 222 -1.08 -22.40 -22.18
C ASN A 222 -2.61 -22.36 -22.42
N GLN A 223 -3.40 -22.05 -21.38
CA GLN A 223 -4.86 -21.94 -21.45
C GLN A 223 -5.34 -20.71 -22.24
N VAL A 224 -4.50 -19.69 -22.41
CA VAL A 224 -4.83 -18.41 -23.04
C VAL A 224 -3.92 -18.08 -24.22
N LYS A 225 -3.18 -19.07 -24.72
CA LYS A 225 -2.15 -18.91 -25.76
C LYS A 225 -2.71 -18.34 -27.07
N ASP A 226 -3.92 -18.75 -27.46
CA ASP A 226 -4.63 -18.32 -28.67
C ASP A 226 -5.53 -17.09 -28.42
N ARG A 227 -5.53 -16.52 -27.20
CA ARG A 227 -6.38 -15.38 -26.85
C ARG A 227 -5.67 -14.06 -27.17
N ASP A 228 -6.43 -13.07 -27.62
CA ASP A 228 -5.94 -11.70 -27.79
C ASP A 228 -5.57 -11.07 -26.43
N VAL A 229 -4.43 -10.39 -26.36
CA VAL A 229 -3.95 -9.69 -25.14
C VAL A 229 -4.98 -8.69 -24.58
N GLY A 230 -5.79 -8.08 -25.44
CA GLY A 230 -6.86 -7.14 -25.05
C GLY A 230 -8.06 -7.79 -24.36
N LEU A 231 -8.19 -9.11 -24.42
CA LEU A 231 -9.24 -9.89 -23.74
C LEU A 231 -8.75 -10.57 -22.46
N LEU A 232 -7.47 -10.39 -22.10
CA LEU A 232 -6.91 -10.94 -20.87
C LEU A 232 -7.41 -10.18 -19.63
N SER A 233 -7.64 -10.93 -18.56
CA SER A 233 -7.80 -10.38 -17.22
C SER A 233 -6.50 -9.71 -16.72
N GLY A 234 -6.58 -8.88 -15.69
CA GLY A 234 -5.40 -8.21 -15.13
C GLY A 234 -4.31 -9.18 -14.66
N GLY A 235 -4.70 -10.32 -14.07
CA GLY A 235 -3.76 -11.36 -13.65
C GLY A 235 -3.14 -12.14 -14.82
N GLU A 236 -3.93 -12.47 -15.85
CA GLU A 236 -3.40 -13.07 -17.09
C GLU A 236 -2.44 -12.12 -17.80
N LEU A 237 -2.79 -10.84 -17.89
CA LEU A 237 -1.99 -9.79 -18.52
C LEU A 237 -0.67 -9.56 -17.76
N GLN A 238 -0.71 -9.65 -16.43
CA GLN A 238 0.49 -9.59 -15.59
C GLN A 238 1.41 -10.79 -15.83
N ARG A 239 0.87 -12.03 -15.86
CA ARG A 239 1.64 -13.25 -16.16
C ARG A 239 2.24 -13.19 -17.56
N PHE A 240 1.47 -12.73 -18.55
CA PHE A 240 1.94 -12.46 -19.91
C PHE A 240 3.08 -11.44 -19.94
N ALA A 241 2.96 -10.32 -19.20
CA ALA A 241 4.00 -9.30 -19.13
C ALA A 241 5.31 -9.81 -18.52
N ILE A 242 5.22 -10.69 -17.51
CA ILE A 242 6.38 -11.37 -16.94
C ILE A 242 6.99 -12.31 -17.99
N ALA A 243 6.17 -13.16 -18.63
CA ALA A 243 6.64 -14.09 -19.66
C ALA A 243 7.39 -13.37 -20.80
N LEU A 244 6.85 -12.25 -21.30
CA LEU A 244 7.50 -11.45 -22.34
C LEU A 244 8.92 -11.00 -21.97
N VAL A 245 9.16 -10.69 -20.69
CA VAL A 245 10.49 -10.31 -20.21
C VAL A 245 11.38 -11.54 -20.06
N CYS A 246 10.85 -12.64 -19.54
CA CYS A 246 11.61 -13.84 -19.21
C CYS A 246 12.05 -14.67 -20.43
N VAL A 247 11.40 -14.53 -21.59
CA VAL A 247 11.83 -15.21 -22.83
C VAL A 247 12.94 -14.47 -23.60
N GLN A 248 13.26 -13.24 -23.20
CA GLN A 248 14.28 -12.42 -23.86
C GLN A 248 15.65 -12.64 -23.22
N GLN A 249 16.70 -12.64 -24.04
CA GLN A 249 18.08 -12.58 -23.57
C GLN A 249 18.46 -11.11 -23.37
N ALA A 250 18.79 -10.73 -22.13
CA ALA A 250 19.13 -9.38 -21.72
C ALA A 250 20.17 -9.42 -20.59
N ASP A 251 20.89 -8.33 -20.38
CA ASP A 251 21.89 -8.24 -19.30
C ASP A 251 21.27 -7.68 -18.02
N VAL A 252 20.20 -6.88 -18.15
CA VAL A 252 19.50 -6.27 -17.03
C VAL A 252 18.00 -6.54 -17.14
N TYR A 253 17.48 -7.25 -16.15
CA TYR A 253 16.06 -7.54 -16.00
C TYR A 253 15.47 -6.70 -14.86
N MET A 254 14.42 -5.95 -15.16
CA MET A 254 13.71 -5.14 -14.15
C MET A 254 12.23 -5.49 -14.10
N PHE A 255 11.73 -5.72 -12.90
CA PHE A 255 10.32 -6.04 -12.65
C PHE A 255 9.71 -5.01 -11.72
N ASP A 256 8.82 -4.15 -12.24
CA ASP A 256 8.05 -3.21 -11.42
C ASP A 256 6.71 -3.87 -11.00
N GLU A 257 6.61 -4.20 -9.71
CA GLU A 257 5.45 -4.84 -9.05
C GLU A 257 4.95 -6.09 -9.79
N PRO A 258 5.74 -7.19 -9.85
CA PRO A 258 5.36 -8.42 -10.55
C PRO A 258 4.20 -9.19 -9.87
N SER A 259 3.92 -8.96 -8.58
CA SER A 259 2.88 -9.67 -7.82
C SER A 259 1.45 -9.13 -7.99
N SER A 260 1.29 -7.95 -8.59
CA SER A 260 -0.01 -7.28 -8.73
C SER A 260 -1.03 -8.14 -9.48
N TYR A 261 -2.29 -8.15 -9.01
CA TYR A 261 -3.40 -8.96 -9.53
C TYR A 261 -3.26 -10.49 -9.40
N LEU A 262 -2.13 -10.98 -8.88
CA LEU A 262 -1.87 -12.41 -8.75
C LEU A 262 -2.34 -12.92 -7.38
N ASP A 263 -2.90 -14.13 -7.37
CA ASP A 263 -3.09 -14.89 -6.14
C ASP A 263 -1.76 -15.45 -5.60
N VAL A 264 -1.79 -16.08 -4.42
CA VAL A 264 -0.58 -16.56 -3.74
C VAL A 264 0.22 -17.55 -4.59
N LYS A 265 -0.46 -18.49 -5.27
CA LYS A 265 0.20 -19.49 -6.12
C LYS A 265 0.88 -18.81 -7.29
N GLN A 266 0.15 -17.95 -7.99
CA GLN A 266 0.66 -17.22 -9.15
C GLN A 266 1.81 -16.27 -8.77
N ARG A 267 1.77 -15.64 -7.59
CA ARG A 267 2.89 -14.85 -7.04
C ARG A 267 4.14 -15.70 -6.88
N LEU A 268 4.01 -16.91 -6.35
CA LEU A 268 5.14 -17.83 -6.16
C LEU A 268 5.69 -18.37 -7.48
N SER A 269 4.81 -18.72 -8.43
CA SER A 269 5.22 -19.12 -9.79
C SER A 269 5.97 -18.00 -10.50
N ALA A 270 5.44 -16.78 -10.48
CA ALA A 270 6.11 -15.59 -11.01
C ALA A 270 7.46 -15.37 -10.35
N ALA A 271 7.52 -15.48 -9.02
CA ALA A 271 8.75 -15.31 -8.28
C ALA A 271 9.80 -16.38 -8.63
N ARG A 272 9.37 -17.64 -8.81
CA ARG A 272 10.23 -18.73 -9.22
C ARG A 272 10.86 -18.48 -10.59
N ILE A 273 10.05 -18.12 -11.58
CA ILE A 273 10.53 -17.81 -12.94
C ILE A 273 11.50 -16.63 -12.94
N ILE A 274 11.21 -15.55 -12.21
CA ILE A 274 12.12 -14.39 -12.12
C ILE A 274 13.47 -14.80 -11.52
N ARG A 275 13.48 -15.71 -10.55
CA ARG A 275 14.70 -16.21 -9.92
C ARG A 275 15.47 -17.18 -10.82
N GLU A 276 14.78 -17.97 -11.64
CA GLU A 276 15.38 -18.88 -12.63
C GLU A 276 16.12 -18.12 -13.75
N LEU A 277 15.78 -16.85 -14.02
CA LEU A 277 16.51 -16.01 -14.98
C LEU A 277 17.94 -15.66 -14.55
N LEU A 278 18.26 -15.80 -13.26
CA LEU A 278 19.50 -15.27 -12.70
C LEU A 278 20.73 -16.02 -13.24
N ARG A 279 21.48 -15.38 -14.14
CA ARG A 279 22.79 -15.85 -14.62
C ARG A 279 23.92 -15.07 -13.92
N PRO A 280 25.16 -15.60 -13.88
CA PRO A 280 26.27 -14.99 -13.14
C PRO A 280 26.57 -13.53 -13.50
N ASP A 281 26.35 -13.13 -14.76
CA ASP A 281 26.67 -11.80 -15.26
C ASP A 281 25.45 -10.85 -15.34
N ASP A 282 24.25 -11.37 -15.09
CA ASP A 282 23.00 -10.63 -15.22
C ASP A 282 22.67 -9.83 -13.98
N TYR A 283 21.97 -8.71 -14.16
CA TYR A 283 21.41 -7.91 -13.08
C TYR A 283 19.90 -8.10 -13.03
N VAL A 284 19.36 -8.50 -11.89
CA VAL A 284 17.91 -8.60 -11.68
C VAL A 284 17.48 -7.62 -10.60
N ILE A 285 16.56 -6.72 -10.93
CA ILE A 285 16.03 -5.70 -10.02
C ILE A 285 14.52 -5.86 -9.92
N VAL A 286 14.00 -5.97 -8.70
CA VAL A 286 12.56 -6.14 -8.47
C VAL A 286 12.06 -5.06 -7.53
N VAL A 287 10.99 -4.38 -7.91
CA VAL A 287 10.20 -3.51 -7.01
C VAL A 287 8.98 -4.28 -6.56
N GLU A 288 8.75 -4.37 -5.25
CA GLU A 288 7.68 -5.23 -4.73
C GLU A 288 7.09 -4.68 -3.39
N HIS A 289 5.81 -4.95 -3.14
CA HIS A 289 5.06 -4.55 -1.94
C HIS A 289 4.65 -5.68 -0.98
N ASP A 290 4.43 -6.90 -1.48
CA ASP A 290 4.34 -8.13 -0.70
C ASP A 290 5.72 -8.57 -0.15
N LEU A 291 5.99 -8.20 1.10
CA LEU A 291 7.27 -8.52 1.74
C LEU A 291 7.59 -10.03 1.77
N SER A 292 6.59 -10.91 1.66
CA SER A 292 6.82 -12.37 1.60
C SER A 292 7.40 -12.79 0.26
N VAL A 293 6.85 -12.26 -0.83
CA VAL A 293 7.35 -12.47 -2.20
C VAL A 293 8.71 -11.81 -2.36
N LEU A 294 8.88 -10.59 -1.83
CA LEU A 294 10.16 -9.89 -1.84
C LEU A 294 11.26 -10.67 -1.10
N ASP A 295 10.96 -11.28 0.06
CA ASP A 295 11.92 -12.10 0.83
C ASP A 295 12.35 -13.34 0.04
N TYR A 296 11.40 -14.01 -0.61
CA TYR A 296 11.66 -15.18 -1.44
C TYR A 296 12.52 -14.84 -2.68
N LEU A 297 12.19 -13.74 -3.36
CA LEU A 297 12.83 -13.31 -4.60
C LEU A 297 14.28 -12.86 -4.39
N SER A 298 14.51 -12.05 -3.36
CA SER A 298 15.70 -11.21 -3.29
C SER A 298 16.90 -11.92 -2.65
N ASP A 299 18.09 -11.40 -2.92
CA ASP A 299 19.32 -11.72 -2.19
C ASP A 299 19.79 -10.51 -1.36
N PHE A 300 19.53 -9.30 -1.88
CA PHE A 300 19.73 -8.03 -1.15
C PHE A 300 18.50 -7.13 -1.28
N ILE A 301 18.30 -6.26 -0.30
CA ILE A 301 17.21 -5.30 -0.25
C ILE A 301 17.75 -3.88 -0.10
N CYS A 302 17.25 -2.96 -0.93
CA CYS A 302 17.33 -1.53 -0.68
C CYS A 302 15.97 -1.00 -0.25
N VAL A 303 15.97 -0.20 0.82
CA VAL A 303 14.79 0.52 1.29
C VAL A 303 14.80 1.92 0.71
N LEU A 304 13.67 2.36 0.16
CA LEU A 304 13.44 3.74 -0.23
C LEU A 304 12.55 4.41 0.81
N TYR A 305 13.10 5.42 1.47
CA TYR A 305 12.41 6.20 2.51
C TYR A 305 12.43 7.70 2.19
N GLY A 306 11.64 8.47 2.95
CA GLY A 306 11.50 9.91 2.76
C GLY A 306 10.03 10.32 2.79
N ARG A 307 9.67 11.37 2.04
CA ARG A 307 8.30 11.86 1.98
C ARG A 307 7.76 11.71 0.56
N PRO A 308 6.66 10.95 0.34
CA PRO A 308 6.07 10.72 -0.97
C PRO A 308 5.98 11.99 -1.80
N ALA A 309 6.50 11.91 -3.02
CA ALA A 309 6.50 12.97 -4.03
C ALA A 309 7.18 14.30 -3.63
N VAL A 310 7.84 14.34 -2.47
CA VAL A 310 8.70 15.42 -2.02
C VAL A 310 10.18 15.02 -2.18
N TYR A 311 10.63 13.94 -1.52
CA TYR A 311 11.96 13.38 -1.75
C TYR A 311 12.00 11.90 -1.39
N GLY A 312 12.94 11.18 -2.00
CA GLY A 312 13.24 9.79 -1.68
C GLY A 312 14.73 9.58 -1.52
N VAL A 313 15.12 8.73 -0.56
CA VAL A 313 16.50 8.33 -0.29
C VAL A 313 16.58 6.82 -0.39
N VAL A 314 17.56 6.32 -1.14
CA VAL A 314 17.82 4.88 -1.24
C VAL A 314 18.87 4.48 -0.20
N THR A 315 18.58 3.47 0.63
CA THR A 315 19.59 2.91 1.54
C THR A 315 20.68 2.16 0.77
N LEU A 316 21.79 1.89 1.44
CA LEU A 316 22.73 0.88 0.95
C LEU A 316 22.05 -0.51 0.92
N PRO A 317 22.46 -1.40 0.00
CA PRO A 317 21.98 -2.77 -0.03
C PRO A 317 22.27 -3.48 1.29
N SER A 318 21.24 -4.11 1.86
CA SER A 318 21.33 -4.93 3.07
C SER A 318 20.92 -6.36 2.76
N SER A 319 21.32 -7.32 3.60
CA SER A 319 20.78 -8.69 3.50
C SER A 319 19.24 -8.65 3.57
N VAL A 320 18.55 -9.61 2.94
CA VAL A 320 17.08 -9.63 2.90
C VAL A 320 16.44 -9.46 4.28
N ARG A 321 16.93 -10.20 5.28
CA ARG A 321 16.41 -10.14 6.64
C ARG A 321 16.56 -8.75 7.24
N GLU A 322 17.76 -8.17 7.11
CA GLU A 322 18.10 -6.87 7.67
C GLU A 322 17.36 -5.75 6.95
N GLY A 323 17.31 -5.76 5.62
CA GLY A 323 16.63 -4.72 4.84
C GLY A 323 15.11 -4.68 5.11
N ILE A 324 14.46 -5.83 5.23
CA ILE A 324 13.05 -5.88 5.63
C ILE A 324 12.86 -5.42 7.08
N ASN A 325 13.75 -5.79 8.01
CA ASN A 325 13.69 -5.31 9.39
C ASN A 325 13.84 -3.79 9.47
N ILE A 326 14.82 -3.21 8.77
CA ILE A 326 15.01 -1.76 8.65
C ILE A 326 13.72 -1.09 8.13
N PHE A 327 13.12 -1.66 7.08
CA PHE A 327 11.87 -1.15 6.54
C PHE A 327 10.73 -1.16 7.56
N LEU A 328 10.61 -2.24 8.35
CA LEU A 328 9.55 -2.40 9.37
C LEU A 328 9.80 -1.53 10.60
N ASP A 329 11.02 -1.47 11.11
CA ASP A 329 11.36 -0.71 12.31
C ASP A 329 11.32 0.80 12.08
N GLY A 330 11.41 1.24 10.81
CA GLY A 330 11.43 2.66 10.47
C GLY A 330 12.77 3.32 10.81
N HIS A 331 13.83 2.52 10.99
CA HIS A 331 15.11 2.93 11.52
C HIS A 331 16.25 2.23 10.80
N ILE A 332 17.30 2.98 10.44
CA ILE A 332 18.52 2.50 9.80
C ILE A 332 19.62 2.50 10.86
N PRO A 333 19.99 1.33 11.43
CA PRO A 333 20.95 1.25 12.52
C PRO A 333 22.34 1.78 12.16
N THR A 334 22.80 1.52 10.94
CA THR A 334 24.14 1.92 10.46
C THR A 334 24.32 3.43 10.30
N GLU A 335 23.22 4.16 10.07
CA GLU A 335 23.20 5.62 9.96
C GLU A 335 22.61 6.29 11.21
N ASN A 336 22.19 5.51 12.22
CA ASN A 336 21.42 5.95 13.39
C ASN A 336 20.26 6.90 12.99
N LEU A 337 19.55 6.54 11.92
CA LEU A 337 18.54 7.40 11.30
C LEU A 337 17.17 6.76 11.41
N ARG A 338 16.25 7.42 12.12
CA ARG A 338 14.82 7.07 12.13
C ARG A 338 14.09 7.83 11.05
N PHE A 339 13.51 7.12 10.08
CA PHE A 339 12.68 7.71 9.02
C PHE A 339 11.18 7.54 9.29
N ARG A 340 10.79 6.74 10.29
CA ARG A 340 9.41 6.63 10.76
C ARG A 340 9.37 6.48 12.29
N GLU A 341 8.47 7.23 12.92
CA GLU A 341 8.28 7.25 14.38
C GLU A 341 7.80 5.89 14.91
N GLU A 342 6.78 5.32 14.26
CA GLU A 342 6.22 4.02 14.63
C GLU A 342 6.89 2.87 13.86
N SER A 343 7.34 1.85 14.60
CA SER A 343 7.69 0.55 14.04
C SER A 343 6.43 -0.20 13.60
N LEU A 344 6.53 -0.92 12.49
CA LEU A 344 5.50 -1.82 11.99
C LEU A 344 5.72 -3.21 12.61
N THR A 345 5.04 -3.47 13.72
CA THR A 345 5.17 -4.74 14.45
C THR A 345 4.09 -5.74 14.04
N PHE A 346 4.51 -6.97 13.77
CA PHE A 346 3.60 -8.11 13.60
C PHE A 346 3.50 -8.89 14.92
N ARG A 347 2.50 -8.57 15.74
CA ARG A 347 2.06 -9.54 16.74
C ARG A 347 1.04 -10.44 16.06
N ILE A 348 1.52 -11.52 15.46
CA ILE A 348 0.66 -12.66 15.14
C ILE A 348 0.07 -13.09 16.47
N ALA A 349 -1.26 -13.22 16.57
CA ALA A 349 -1.87 -13.84 17.74
C ALA A 349 -1.15 -15.18 17.94
N GLU A 350 -0.48 -15.36 19.08
CA GLU A 350 0.01 -16.67 19.41
C GLU A 350 -1.22 -17.56 19.45
N ALA A 351 -1.16 -18.72 18.77
CA ALA A 351 -2.26 -19.67 18.68
C ALA A 351 -2.59 -20.34 20.05
N GLY A 352 -2.29 -19.67 21.15
CA GLY A 352 -2.51 -20.05 22.53
C GLY A 352 -2.97 -18.90 23.42
N ASP A 353 -2.99 -17.65 22.93
CA ASP A 353 -3.91 -16.66 23.50
C ASP A 353 -5.28 -17.01 22.91
N ASP A 354 -5.86 -18.09 23.44
CA ASP A 354 -7.27 -18.09 23.75
C ASP A 354 -7.48 -16.84 24.64
N PHE A 355 -7.53 -15.64 24.04
CA PHE A 355 -8.57 -14.73 24.43
C PHE A 355 -9.76 -15.65 24.49
N LEU A 356 -10.25 -15.91 25.71
CA LEU A 356 -11.58 -16.40 25.92
C LEU A 356 -12.42 -15.45 25.09
N VAL A 357 -12.62 -15.79 23.82
CA VAL A 357 -13.55 -15.14 22.93
C VAL A 357 -14.79 -15.33 23.75
N ASP A 358 -15.22 -14.25 24.39
CA ASP A 358 -16.42 -14.22 25.18
C ASP A 358 -17.48 -14.61 24.15
N LYS A 359 -17.82 -15.91 24.09
CA LYS A 359 -18.63 -16.53 23.04
C LYS A 359 -20.06 -16.10 23.32
N GLY A 360 -20.32 -14.80 23.26
CA GLY A 360 -21.61 -14.22 23.56
C GLY A 360 -22.61 -14.71 22.55
N ARG A 361 -22.23 -14.75 21.26
CA ARG A 361 -23.11 -15.19 20.17
C ARG A 361 -22.37 -16.03 19.13
N ALA A 362 -22.79 -17.28 18.99
CA ALA A 362 -22.37 -18.15 17.89
C ALA A 362 -23.35 -18.00 16.73
N PHE A 363 -22.81 -17.68 15.56
CA PHE A 363 -23.52 -17.68 14.29
C PHE A 363 -23.10 -18.89 13.47
N SER A 364 -23.96 -19.32 12.55
CA SER A 364 -23.61 -20.39 11.61
C SER A 364 -24.19 -20.11 10.24
N TYR A 365 -23.48 -20.61 9.23
CA TYR A 365 -23.99 -20.65 7.87
C TYR A 365 -24.14 -22.11 7.43
N PRO A 366 -25.26 -22.46 6.78
CA PRO A 366 -25.54 -23.83 6.34
C PRO A 366 -24.67 -24.23 5.16
N LYS A 367 -24.73 -25.51 4.77
CA LYS A 367 -24.18 -25.97 3.49
C LYS A 367 -24.90 -25.23 2.36
N MET A 368 -24.13 -24.64 1.45
CA MET A 368 -24.67 -23.93 0.28
C MET A 368 -23.98 -24.45 -0.98
N GLU A 369 -24.71 -24.44 -2.09
CA GLU A 369 -24.16 -24.69 -3.41
C GLU A 369 -24.57 -23.54 -4.32
N LYS A 370 -23.74 -23.19 -5.30
CA LYS A 370 -24.05 -22.13 -6.26
C LYS A 370 -23.39 -22.42 -7.60
N THR A 371 -24.19 -22.40 -8.66
CA THR A 371 -23.73 -22.63 -10.03
C THR A 371 -23.88 -21.33 -10.83
N LEU A 372 -22.77 -20.86 -11.40
CA LEU A 372 -22.70 -19.64 -12.21
C LEU A 372 -22.11 -19.97 -13.59
N GLY A 373 -22.98 -20.21 -14.57
CA GLY A 373 -22.56 -20.66 -15.89
C GLY A 373 -21.88 -22.03 -15.81
N GLY A 374 -20.61 -22.12 -16.19
CA GLY A 374 -19.80 -23.34 -16.11
C GLY A 374 -19.06 -23.55 -14.78
N PHE A 375 -19.18 -22.63 -13.82
CA PHE A 375 -18.51 -22.71 -12.52
C PHE A 375 -19.47 -23.21 -11.44
N HIS A 376 -19.04 -24.19 -10.64
CA HIS A 376 -19.76 -24.68 -9.47
C HIS A 376 -18.98 -24.38 -8.18
N LEU A 377 -19.68 -23.86 -7.17
CA LEU A 377 -19.15 -23.61 -5.83
C LEU A 377 -19.94 -24.41 -4.79
N SER A 378 -19.24 -25.27 -4.06
CA SER A 378 -19.75 -25.99 -2.89
C SER A 378 -19.20 -25.40 -1.60
N VAL A 379 -20.06 -24.84 -0.75
CA VAL A 379 -19.69 -24.27 0.56
C VAL A 379 -20.05 -25.25 1.68
N ALA A 380 -19.04 -25.71 2.41
CA ALA A 380 -19.24 -26.53 3.61
C ALA A 380 -19.84 -25.68 4.74
N PRO A 381 -20.70 -26.26 5.61
CA PRO A 381 -21.25 -25.52 6.74
C PRO A 381 -20.15 -25.04 7.69
N GLY A 382 -20.37 -23.90 8.34
CA GLY A 382 -19.41 -23.30 9.25
C GLY A 382 -20.06 -22.55 10.40
N GLN A 383 -19.28 -22.36 11.46
CA GLN A 383 -19.67 -21.62 12.66
C GLN A 383 -18.62 -20.55 12.96
N PHE A 384 -19.09 -19.40 13.41
CA PHE A 384 -18.26 -18.25 13.77
C PHE A 384 -18.86 -17.52 14.97
N THR A 385 -18.04 -16.72 15.63
CA THR A 385 -18.39 -16.01 16.86
C THR A 385 -18.32 -14.51 16.67
N ASP A 386 -18.90 -13.78 17.62
CA ASP A 386 -18.62 -12.36 17.78
C ASP A 386 -17.15 -12.13 18.16
N SER A 387 -16.55 -11.04 17.65
CA SER A 387 -15.12 -10.71 17.86
C SER A 387 -14.12 -11.65 17.18
N GLU A 388 -14.40 -12.06 15.95
CA GLU A 388 -13.57 -13.01 15.21
C GLU A 388 -13.32 -12.56 13.77
N ILE A 389 -12.08 -12.72 13.29
CA ILE A 389 -11.69 -12.47 11.90
C ILE A 389 -11.39 -13.78 11.19
N ILE A 390 -12.19 -14.07 10.17
CA ILE A 390 -12.04 -15.25 9.31
C ILE A 390 -11.45 -14.81 7.98
N VAL A 391 -10.26 -15.32 7.65
CA VAL A 391 -9.62 -15.02 6.37
C VAL A 391 -9.86 -16.14 5.37
N MET A 392 -10.25 -15.79 4.16
CA MET A 392 -10.50 -16.70 3.04
C MET A 392 -9.28 -16.74 2.12
N MET A 393 -8.69 -17.93 1.97
CA MET A 393 -7.50 -18.17 1.16
C MET A 393 -7.79 -19.15 0.03
N GLY A 394 -7.25 -18.89 -1.17
CA GLY A 394 -7.40 -19.75 -2.34
C GLY A 394 -7.01 -19.05 -3.64
N GLU A 395 -6.84 -19.81 -4.71
CA GLU A 395 -6.55 -19.29 -6.06
C GLU A 395 -7.67 -18.37 -6.58
N ASN A 396 -7.36 -17.53 -7.56
CA ASN A 396 -8.36 -16.74 -8.26
C ASN A 396 -9.37 -17.65 -8.98
N GLY A 397 -10.64 -17.25 -9.04
CA GLY A 397 -11.69 -18.07 -9.67
C GLY A 397 -12.20 -19.25 -8.83
N THR A 398 -11.80 -19.38 -7.56
CA THR A 398 -12.31 -20.42 -6.64
C THR A 398 -13.63 -20.05 -5.93
N GLY A 399 -14.20 -18.87 -6.22
CA GLY A 399 -15.51 -18.48 -5.67
C GLY A 399 -15.48 -17.71 -4.35
N LYS A 400 -14.33 -17.17 -3.91
CA LYS A 400 -14.22 -16.34 -2.68
C LYS A 400 -15.17 -15.14 -2.68
N THR A 401 -15.17 -14.35 -3.76
CA THR A 401 -16.11 -13.23 -3.95
C THR A 401 -17.55 -13.71 -4.07
N THR A 402 -17.79 -14.87 -4.71
CA THR A 402 -19.13 -15.49 -4.77
C THR A 402 -19.62 -15.85 -3.37
N PHE A 403 -18.75 -16.40 -2.53
CA PHE A 403 -19.10 -16.71 -1.14
C PHE A 403 -19.40 -15.45 -0.33
N CYS A 404 -18.68 -14.34 -0.53
CA CYS A 404 -19.04 -13.05 0.05
C CYS A 404 -20.45 -12.61 -0.38
N LYS A 405 -20.79 -12.73 -1.67
CA LYS A 405 -22.13 -12.37 -2.16
C LYS A 405 -23.23 -13.28 -1.62
N LEU A 406 -22.96 -14.57 -1.44
CA LEU A 406 -23.88 -15.52 -0.81
C LEU A 406 -24.14 -15.14 0.65
N LEU A 407 -23.09 -14.80 1.41
CA LEU A 407 -23.24 -14.33 2.78
C LEU A 407 -24.01 -13.00 2.86
N ALA A 408 -23.70 -12.06 1.96
CA ALA A 408 -24.37 -10.76 1.85
C ALA A 408 -25.85 -10.85 1.41
N GLY A 409 -26.33 -12.01 0.95
CA GLY A 409 -27.66 -12.15 0.35
C GLY A 409 -27.80 -11.56 -1.06
N ALA A 410 -26.72 -10.98 -1.61
CA ALA A 410 -26.69 -10.47 -2.99
C ALA A 410 -26.79 -11.59 -4.04
N GLU A 411 -26.42 -12.82 -3.67
CA GLU A 411 -26.64 -14.03 -4.45
C GLU A 411 -27.40 -15.06 -3.61
N LYS A 412 -28.41 -15.70 -4.20
CA LYS A 412 -29.13 -16.79 -3.53
C LYS A 412 -28.42 -18.13 -3.78
N PRO A 413 -28.29 -19.01 -2.76
CA PRO A 413 -27.85 -20.38 -2.95
C PRO A 413 -28.76 -21.14 -3.92
N ASP A 414 -28.21 -22.16 -4.58
CA ASP A 414 -28.99 -23.14 -5.32
C ASP A 414 -29.80 -23.98 -4.31
N GLY A 415 -31.12 -24.05 -4.50
CA GLY A 415 -32.02 -24.82 -3.65
C GLY A 415 -32.84 -23.99 -2.64
N ARG A 416 -33.25 -24.63 -1.53
CA ARG A 416 -34.12 -24.03 -0.48
C ARG A 416 -33.36 -23.51 0.74
N THR A 417 -32.03 -23.53 0.71
CA THR A 417 -31.21 -23.06 1.82
C THR A 417 -31.25 -21.54 1.90
N THR A 418 -31.60 -21.00 3.06
CA THR A 418 -31.55 -19.56 3.35
C THR A 418 -30.45 -19.27 4.36
N VAL A 419 -29.70 -18.21 4.10
CA VAL A 419 -28.76 -17.67 5.09
C VAL A 419 -29.57 -16.84 6.08
N PRO A 420 -29.33 -16.96 7.40
CA PRO A 420 -30.02 -16.13 8.38
C PRO A 420 -29.87 -14.63 8.06
N PRO A 421 -30.92 -13.81 8.25
CA PRO A 421 -30.82 -12.38 8.03
C PRO A 421 -29.83 -11.79 9.03
N MET A 422 -28.80 -11.12 8.52
CA MET A 422 -27.73 -10.49 9.31
C MET A 422 -27.40 -9.14 8.70
N ASN A 423 -27.09 -8.14 9.54
CA ASN A 423 -26.65 -6.83 9.06
C ASN A 423 -25.21 -6.93 8.56
N ILE A 424 -25.02 -6.70 7.27
CA ILE A 424 -23.74 -6.90 6.59
C ILE A 424 -23.26 -5.59 5.97
N SER A 425 -21.98 -5.29 6.19
CA SER A 425 -21.28 -4.23 5.45
C SER A 425 -20.23 -4.88 4.55
N MET A 426 -20.13 -4.42 3.30
CA MET A 426 -19.22 -5.01 2.32
C MET A 426 -18.29 -3.96 1.71
N LYS A 427 -16.98 -4.24 1.75
CA LYS A 427 -16.00 -3.65 0.84
C LYS A 427 -15.88 -4.56 -0.38
N PRO A 428 -16.37 -4.16 -1.57
CA PRO A 428 -16.29 -5.00 -2.77
C PRO A 428 -14.85 -5.06 -3.31
N GLN A 429 -14.56 -6.11 -4.09
CA GLN A 429 -13.26 -6.29 -4.75
C GLN A 429 -12.96 -5.11 -5.70
N LYS A 430 -13.91 -4.80 -6.59
CA LYS A 430 -13.81 -3.68 -7.53
C LYS A 430 -14.42 -2.42 -6.92
N ILE A 431 -13.64 -1.35 -6.85
CA ILE A 431 -14.10 -0.04 -6.41
C ILE A 431 -14.09 0.90 -7.61
N THR A 432 -15.20 1.60 -7.85
CA THR A 432 -15.31 2.61 -8.90
C THR A 432 -15.64 3.97 -8.27
N PRO A 433 -14.93 5.05 -8.64
CA PRO A 433 -15.15 6.35 -8.04
C PRO A 433 -16.35 7.06 -8.71
N LYS A 434 -17.57 6.60 -8.43
CA LYS A 434 -18.81 7.14 -9.03
C LYS A 434 -19.32 8.41 -8.33
N PHE A 435 -19.00 8.61 -7.06
CA PHE A 435 -19.52 9.73 -6.26
C PHE A 435 -19.04 11.08 -6.78
N GLN A 436 -19.97 11.99 -7.07
CA GLN A 436 -19.70 13.37 -7.44
C GLN A 436 -19.62 14.24 -6.18
N GLY A 437 -18.39 14.52 -5.75
CA GLY A 437 -18.12 15.34 -4.58
C GLY A 437 -16.81 14.97 -3.91
N THR A 438 -16.51 15.66 -2.81
CA THR A 438 -15.33 15.42 -1.99
C THR A 438 -15.47 14.17 -1.13
N VAL A 439 -14.34 13.59 -0.70
CA VAL A 439 -14.35 12.47 0.26
C VAL A 439 -15.07 12.86 1.55
N ARG A 440 -14.90 14.10 2.02
CA ARG A 440 -15.62 14.65 3.17
C ARG A 440 -17.14 14.56 3.00
N GLN A 441 -17.65 15.03 1.86
CA GLN A 441 -19.09 14.98 1.54
C GLN A 441 -19.59 13.54 1.47
N LEU A 442 -18.81 12.62 0.91
CA LEU A 442 -19.15 11.20 0.87
C LEU A 442 -19.30 10.61 2.29
N PHE A 443 -18.37 10.89 3.19
CA PHE A 443 -18.45 10.42 4.58
C PHE A 443 -19.61 11.05 5.35
N PHE A 444 -19.87 12.35 5.19
CA PHE A 444 -21.04 12.99 5.78
C PHE A 444 -22.36 12.46 5.23
N LYS A 445 -22.40 12.02 3.97
CA LYS A 445 -23.61 11.42 3.36
C LYS A 445 -23.84 10.00 3.87
N ARG A 446 -22.80 9.15 3.88
CA ARG A 446 -22.96 7.69 4.09
C ARG A 446 -22.69 7.22 5.52
N ILE A 447 -21.77 7.85 6.24
CA ILE A 447 -21.29 7.36 7.55
C ILE A 447 -21.18 8.50 8.58
N LYS A 448 -22.11 9.47 8.56
CA LYS A 448 -22.06 10.69 9.40
C LYS A 448 -21.81 10.39 10.89
N ALA A 449 -22.56 9.44 11.45
CA ALA A 449 -22.47 9.10 12.87
C ALA A 449 -21.10 8.50 13.23
N ALA A 450 -20.62 7.53 12.44
CA ALA A 450 -19.30 6.95 12.63
C ALA A 450 -18.19 7.98 12.38
N PHE A 451 -18.29 8.78 11.32
CA PHE A 451 -17.31 9.79 10.97
C PHE A 451 -17.14 10.86 12.06
N LEU A 452 -18.20 11.23 12.78
CA LEU A 452 -18.11 12.19 13.89
C LEU A 452 -17.69 11.56 15.23
N SER A 453 -17.68 10.23 15.33
CA SER A 453 -17.31 9.52 16.55
C SER A 453 -15.80 9.68 16.85
N PRO A 454 -15.41 10.18 18.04
CA PRO A 454 -14.00 10.29 18.44
C PRO A 454 -13.26 8.94 18.44
N GLN A 455 -13.98 7.86 18.73
CA GLN A 455 -13.41 6.51 18.75
C GLN A 455 -13.10 6.04 17.33
N PHE A 456 -14.06 6.15 16.40
CA PHE A 456 -13.85 5.79 14.99
C PHE A 456 -12.77 6.65 14.33
N GLN A 457 -12.71 7.92 14.70
CA GLN A 457 -11.66 8.85 14.28
C GLN A 457 -10.26 8.33 14.66
N THR A 458 -10.12 7.81 15.88
CA THR A 458 -8.85 7.31 16.42
C THR A 458 -8.50 5.92 15.91
N ASP A 459 -9.49 5.04 15.79
CA ASP A 459 -9.29 3.63 15.44
C ASP A 459 -9.14 3.42 13.92
N VAL A 460 -9.83 4.23 13.09
CA VAL A 460 -9.97 3.99 11.65
C VAL A 460 -9.51 5.18 10.80
N TYR A 461 -10.10 6.36 10.99
CA TYR A 461 -9.91 7.49 10.08
C TYR A 461 -8.47 8.04 10.09
N LYS A 462 -7.95 8.41 11.27
CA LYS A 462 -6.61 9.03 11.39
C LYS A 462 -5.48 8.08 10.98
N PRO A 463 -5.46 6.80 11.41
CA PRO A 463 -4.39 5.89 11.00
C PRO A 463 -4.29 5.68 9.48
N LEU A 464 -5.42 5.74 8.76
CA LEU A 464 -5.45 5.61 7.30
C LEU A 464 -5.00 6.88 6.55
N LYS A 465 -4.56 7.94 7.25
CA LYS A 465 -4.01 9.18 6.68
C LYS A 465 -4.90 9.78 5.59
N LEU A 466 -6.21 9.85 5.87
CA LEU A 466 -7.21 10.43 4.96
C LEU A 466 -7.19 11.96 4.96
N ASP A 467 -6.66 12.60 6.01
CA ASP A 467 -6.53 14.07 6.12
C ASP A 467 -5.79 14.69 4.93
N ASP A 468 -4.84 13.96 4.33
CA ASP A 468 -4.03 14.44 3.20
C ASP A 468 -4.86 14.70 1.92
N PHE A 469 -6.02 14.06 1.78
CA PHE A 469 -6.86 14.13 0.57
C PHE A 469 -8.38 14.16 0.86
N ILE A 470 -8.78 14.45 2.10
CA ILE A 470 -10.20 14.46 2.51
C ILE A 470 -11.06 15.48 1.75
N ASP A 471 -10.45 16.57 1.29
CA ASP A 471 -11.11 17.64 0.52
C ASP A 471 -10.93 17.48 -1.00
N GLN A 472 -10.31 16.37 -1.45
CA GLN A 472 -10.24 16.02 -2.87
C GLN A 472 -11.52 15.35 -3.34
N GLU A 473 -11.80 15.48 -4.64
CA GLU A 473 -12.92 14.80 -5.29
C GLU A 473 -12.65 13.30 -5.43
N VAL A 474 -13.67 12.48 -5.13
CA VAL A 474 -13.57 11.02 -5.14
C VAL A 474 -13.13 10.48 -6.52
N GLN A 475 -13.57 11.14 -7.60
CA GLN A 475 -13.24 10.81 -9.00
C GLN A 475 -11.75 10.95 -9.33
N ASN A 476 -11.01 11.75 -8.55
CA ASN A 476 -9.62 12.08 -8.82
C ASN A 476 -8.64 11.28 -7.96
N LEU A 477 -9.13 10.47 -7.01
CA LEU A 477 -8.30 9.67 -6.12
C LEU A 477 -7.50 8.63 -6.89
N SER A 478 -6.27 8.39 -6.42
CA SER A 478 -5.51 7.21 -6.85
C SER A 478 -6.15 5.91 -6.36
N GLY A 479 -5.79 4.77 -6.96
CA GLY A 479 -6.31 3.46 -6.56
C GLY A 479 -6.11 3.17 -5.07
N GLY A 480 -4.92 3.48 -4.52
CA GLY A 480 -4.64 3.28 -3.10
C GLY A 480 -5.37 4.26 -2.16
N GLU A 481 -5.66 5.48 -2.61
CA GLU A 481 -6.51 6.42 -1.85
C GLU A 481 -7.96 5.97 -1.86
N LEU A 482 -8.48 5.59 -3.02
CA LEU A 482 -9.83 5.07 -3.18
C LEU A 482 -10.03 3.79 -2.34
N GLN A 483 -9.03 2.92 -2.31
CA GLN A 483 -9.03 1.72 -1.47
C GLN A 483 -9.15 2.07 0.03
N ARG A 484 -8.37 3.04 0.52
CA ARG A 484 -8.46 3.50 1.91
C ARG A 484 -9.82 4.10 2.24
N VAL A 485 -10.39 4.87 1.31
CA VAL A 485 -11.77 5.40 1.45
C VAL A 485 -12.79 4.27 1.53
N ALA A 486 -12.67 3.25 0.68
CA ALA A 486 -13.57 2.10 0.69
C ALA A 486 -13.49 1.29 1.99
N ILE A 487 -12.29 1.11 2.55
CA ILE A 487 -12.12 0.46 3.87
C ILE A 487 -12.85 1.27 4.94
N VAL A 488 -12.69 2.60 4.97
CA VAL A 488 -13.38 3.45 5.95
C VAL A 488 -14.89 3.45 5.79
N LEU A 489 -15.40 3.46 4.55
CA LEU A 489 -16.83 3.33 4.31
C LEU A 489 -17.38 1.99 4.83
N ALA A 490 -16.71 0.89 4.50
CA ALA A 490 -17.15 -0.43 4.94
C ALA A 490 -17.14 -0.56 6.46
N LEU A 491 -16.09 -0.09 7.15
CA LEU A 491 -16.04 -0.12 8.62
C LEU A 491 -16.97 0.92 9.27
N GLY A 492 -17.33 2.00 8.57
CA GLY A 492 -18.19 3.06 9.09
C GLY A 492 -19.69 2.76 9.01
N ILE A 493 -20.10 1.84 8.13
CA ILE A 493 -21.48 1.36 8.04
C ILE A 493 -21.72 0.35 9.18
N PRO A 494 -22.66 0.61 10.10
CA PRO A 494 -22.95 -0.32 11.20
C PRO A 494 -23.39 -1.69 10.67
N ALA A 495 -22.63 -2.72 11.01
CA ALA A 495 -22.94 -4.10 10.65
C ALA A 495 -22.55 -5.07 11.77
N ASP A 496 -23.16 -6.24 11.74
CA ASP A 496 -22.78 -7.39 12.57
C ASP A 496 -21.63 -8.17 11.94
N ILE A 497 -21.60 -8.21 10.60
CA ILE A 497 -20.57 -8.88 9.81
C ILE A 497 -19.99 -7.93 8.77
N TYR A 498 -18.66 -7.84 8.72
CA TYR A 498 -17.94 -7.07 7.72
C TYR A 498 -17.30 -8.01 6.69
N LEU A 499 -17.75 -7.91 5.43
CA LEU A 499 -17.16 -8.63 4.31
C LEU A 499 -16.15 -7.72 3.62
N ILE A 500 -14.87 -8.06 3.64
CA ILE A 500 -13.81 -7.21 3.09
C ILE A 500 -13.06 -7.98 2.01
N ASP A 501 -13.39 -7.70 0.75
CA ASP A 501 -12.79 -8.39 -0.39
C ASP A 501 -11.54 -7.64 -0.89
N GLU A 502 -10.37 -8.27 -0.76
CA GLU A 502 -9.04 -7.77 -1.15
C GLU A 502 -8.74 -6.33 -0.66
N PRO A 503 -8.62 -6.11 0.67
CA PRO A 503 -8.26 -4.81 1.22
C PRO A 503 -6.82 -4.36 0.87
N SER A 504 -5.88 -5.27 0.58
CA SER A 504 -4.49 -4.95 0.21
C SER A 504 -4.31 -4.41 -1.21
N ALA A 505 -5.32 -4.53 -2.08
CA ALA A 505 -5.24 -4.09 -3.47
C ALA A 505 -4.85 -2.61 -3.59
N TYR A 506 -3.92 -2.29 -4.50
CA TYR A 506 -3.36 -0.95 -4.73
C TYR A 506 -2.63 -0.28 -3.56
N LEU A 507 -2.57 -0.92 -2.39
CA LEU A 507 -1.85 -0.41 -1.22
C LEU A 507 -0.36 -0.76 -1.31
N ASP A 508 0.48 0.19 -0.94
CA ASP A 508 1.91 -0.06 -0.74
C ASP A 508 2.18 -0.86 0.56
N SER A 509 3.42 -1.29 0.74
CA SER A 509 3.82 -2.15 1.87
C SER A 509 3.54 -1.55 3.25
N GLU A 510 3.64 -0.22 3.43
CA GLU A 510 3.29 0.42 4.70
C GLU A 510 1.77 0.46 4.88
N GLN A 511 1.06 0.89 3.83
CA GLN A 511 -0.40 1.01 3.85
C GLN A 511 -1.09 -0.34 4.13
N ARG A 512 -0.57 -1.45 3.59
CA ARG A 512 -1.09 -2.81 3.87
C ARG A 512 -1.04 -3.13 5.37
N ILE A 513 0.09 -2.88 6.01
CA ILE A 513 0.28 -3.18 7.44
C ILE A 513 -0.61 -2.28 8.30
N VAL A 514 -0.70 -1.00 7.96
CA VAL A 514 -1.59 -0.06 8.65
C VAL A 514 -3.05 -0.47 8.48
N ALA A 515 -3.49 -0.83 7.27
CA ALA A 515 -4.85 -1.30 7.02
C ALA A 515 -5.18 -2.58 7.81
N ALA A 516 -4.26 -3.55 7.84
CA ALA A 516 -4.42 -4.77 8.62
C ALA A 516 -4.61 -4.46 10.12
N ARG A 517 -3.77 -3.57 10.67
CA ARG A 517 -3.85 -3.08 12.06
C ARG A 517 -5.18 -2.38 12.36
N VAL A 518 -5.63 -1.51 11.46
CA VAL A 518 -6.89 -0.76 11.59
C VAL A 518 -8.09 -1.70 11.59
N ILE A 519 -8.17 -2.60 10.61
CA ILE A 519 -9.26 -3.58 10.50
C ILE A 519 -9.30 -4.44 11.76
N LYS A 520 -8.15 -5.02 12.17
CA LYS A 520 -8.08 -5.85 13.37
C LYS A 520 -8.55 -5.11 14.62
N ARG A 521 -7.99 -3.93 14.87
CA ARG A 521 -8.32 -3.11 16.04
C ARG A 521 -9.81 -2.76 16.07
N PHE A 522 -10.37 -2.33 14.95
CA PHE A 522 -11.79 -1.96 14.87
C PHE A 522 -12.72 -3.15 15.14
N ILE A 523 -12.47 -4.30 14.53
CA ILE A 523 -13.31 -5.51 14.70
C ILE A 523 -13.26 -6.00 16.15
N MET A 524 -12.07 -6.00 16.77
CA MET A 524 -11.92 -6.37 18.18
C MET A 524 -12.61 -5.38 19.13
N HIS A 525 -12.50 -4.08 18.87
CA HIS A 525 -13.14 -3.05 19.70
C HIS A 525 -14.66 -3.07 19.61
N THR A 526 -15.20 -3.32 18.42
CA THR A 526 -16.66 -3.35 18.17
C THR A 526 -17.29 -4.70 18.50
N LYS A 527 -16.47 -5.72 18.82
CA LYS A 527 -16.90 -7.10 19.09
C LYS A 527 -17.75 -7.68 17.97
N LYS A 528 -17.33 -7.47 16.72
CA LYS A 528 -18.03 -7.93 15.50
C LYS A 528 -17.25 -9.01 14.78
N THR A 529 -17.81 -9.56 13.71
CA THR A 529 -17.12 -10.57 12.88
C THR A 529 -16.70 -9.96 11.56
N ALA A 530 -15.55 -10.35 11.03
CA ALA A 530 -15.15 -10.02 9.66
C ALA A 530 -14.78 -11.27 8.85
N PHE A 531 -15.27 -11.33 7.60
CA PHE A 531 -14.74 -12.26 6.60
C PHE A 531 -13.89 -11.47 5.61
N ILE A 532 -12.63 -11.85 5.45
CA ILE A 532 -11.68 -11.10 4.65
C ILE A 532 -11.10 -11.99 3.57
N VAL A 533 -11.21 -11.58 2.30
CA VAL A 533 -10.47 -12.22 1.20
C VAL A 533 -9.11 -11.55 1.10
N GLU A 534 -8.04 -12.32 1.23
CA GLU A 534 -6.69 -11.78 1.09
C GLU A 534 -5.73 -12.70 0.35
N HIS A 535 -4.78 -12.05 -0.31
CA HIS A 535 -3.69 -12.69 -1.04
C HIS A 535 -2.32 -12.31 -0.49
N ASP A 536 -2.21 -11.23 0.30
CA ASP A 536 -0.98 -10.91 1.03
C ASP A 536 -0.86 -11.77 2.29
N PHE A 537 0.16 -12.65 2.33
CA PHE A 537 0.29 -13.62 3.41
C PHE A 537 0.55 -12.98 4.78
N ILE A 538 1.28 -11.86 4.82
CA ILE A 538 1.56 -11.15 6.07
C ILE A 538 0.27 -10.53 6.60
N MET A 539 -0.48 -9.85 5.74
CA MET A 539 -1.77 -9.26 6.11
C MET A 539 -2.77 -10.35 6.53
N ALA A 540 -2.87 -11.43 5.77
CA ALA A 540 -3.76 -12.54 6.05
C ALA A 540 -3.45 -13.20 7.40
N THR A 541 -2.18 -13.51 7.69
CA THR A 541 -1.79 -14.12 8.97
C THR A 541 -1.87 -13.16 10.16
N TYR A 542 -1.73 -11.86 9.93
CA TYR A 542 -1.92 -10.85 10.97
C TYR A 542 -3.40 -10.71 11.35
N LEU A 543 -4.29 -10.74 10.36
CA LEU A 543 -5.73 -10.58 10.53
C LEU A 543 -6.41 -11.83 11.06
N ALA A 544 -6.08 -13.00 10.52
CA ALA A 544 -6.81 -14.24 10.74
C ALA A 544 -6.73 -14.76 12.19
N ASP A 545 -7.90 -14.99 12.78
CA ASP A 545 -8.06 -15.89 13.93
C ASP A 545 -8.34 -17.31 13.42
N ARG A 546 -9.15 -17.42 12.35
CA ARG A 546 -9.40 -18.65 11.59
C ARG A 546 -9.27 -18.43 10.09
N VAL A 547 -9.11 -19.53 9.36
CA VAL A 547 -8.94 -19.52 7.92
C VAL A 547 -9.93 -20.47 7.26
N ILE A 548 -10.54 -20.01 6.17
CA ILE A 548 -11.27 -20.86 5.23
C ILE A 548 -10.39 -21.07 4.01
N VAL A 549 -9.99 -22.32 3.77
CA VAL A 549 -9.23 -22.70 2.58
C VAL A 549 -10.19 -23.13 1.48
N PHE A 550 -10.02 -22.55 0.29
CA PHE A 550 -10.72 -22.96 -0.92
C PHE A 550 -9.86 -23.96 -1.70
N ASP A 551 -10.46 -25.11 -2.02
CA ASP A 551 -9.84 -26.18 -2.82
C ASP A 551 -10.63 -26.35 -4.14
N GLY A 552 -10.03 -27.01 -5.14
CA GLY A 552 -10.70 -27.34 -6.41
C GLY A 552 -10.01 -26.75 -7.64
N LYS A 553 -10.71 -26.75 -8.77
CA LYS A 553 -10.23 -26.23 -10.05
C LYS A 553 -10.82 -24.83 -10.29
N PRO A 554 -9.98 -23.77 -10.40
CA PRO A 554 -10.41 -22.42 -10.72
C PRO A 554 -11.40 -22.35 -11.90
N SER A 555 -12.49 -21.61 -11.74
CA SER A 555 -13.54 -21.39 -12.76
C SER A 555 -14.28 -22.64 -13.26
N VAL A 556 -14.06 -23.81 -12.64
CA VAL A 556 -14.75 -25.07 -12.99
C VAL A 556 -15.54 -25.60 -11.79
N ASP A 557 -14.85 -26.03 -10.74
CA ASP A 557 -15.47 -26.65 -9.56
C ASP A 557 -14.60 -26.37 -8.34
N ALA A 558 -15.15 -25.66 -7.36
CA ALA A 558 -14.44 -25.27 -6.16
C ALA A 558 -15.24 -25.56 -4.89
N ARG A 559 -14.52 -25.81 -3.81
CA ARG A 559 -15.08 -26.08 -2.49
C ARG A 559 -14.52 -25.11 -1.45
N ALA A 560 -15.41 -24.38 -0.78
CA ALA A 560 -15.08 -23.64 0.43
C ALA A 560 -15.17 -24.58 1.63
N ASN A 561 -14.06 -24.78 2.34
CA ASN A 561 -14.04 -25.63 3.53
C ASN A 561 -14.67 -24.93 4.75
N THR A 562 -14.88 -25.70 5.83
CA THR A 562 -15.29 -25.11 7.11
C THR A 562 -14.14 -24.26 7.68
N PRO A 563 -14.41 -23.23 8.50
CA PRO A 563 -13.33 -22.43 9.07
C PRO A 563 -12.45 -23.28 9.99
N GLU A 564 -11.13 -23.20 9.82
CA GLU A 564 -10.14 -23.94 10.62
C GLU A 564 -9.26 -22.98 11.40
N SER A 565 -8.54 -23.49 12.41
CA SER A 565 -7.54 -22.68 13.13
C SER A 565 -6.51 -22.10 12.16
N LEU A 566 -5.93 -20.95 12.50
CA LEU A 566 -4.87 -20.33 11.72
C LEU A 566 -3.68 -21.27 11.44
N LEU A 567 -3.37 -22.19 12.34
CA LEU A 567 -2.28 -23.15 12.15
C LEU A 567 -2.69 -24.23 11.14
N THR A 568 -3.82 -24.89 11.37
CA THR A 568 -4.32 -25.99 10.52
C THR A 568 -4.64 -25.50 9.12
N GLY A 569 -5.40 -24.42 9.00
CA GLY A 569 -5.81 -23.86 7.72
C GLY A 569 -4.63 -23.35 6.90
N CYS A 570 -3.67 -22.64 7.51
CA CYS A 570 -2.45 -22.28 6.79
C CYS A 570 -1.61 -23.49 6.41
N ASN A 571 -1.46 -24.51 7.27
CA ASN A 571 -0.68 -25.70 6.92
C ASN A 571 -1.29 -26.43 5.72
N LYS A 572 -2.63 -26.56 5.68
CA LYS A 572 -3.37 -27.12 4.55
C LYS A 572 -3.16 -26.31 3.27
N PHE A 573 -3.34 -24.99 3.36
CA PHE A 573 -3.16 -24.09 2.21
C PHE A 573 -1.72 -24.14 1.66
N LEU A 574 -0.73 -24.07 2.54
CA LEU A 574 0.69 -24.10 2.17
C LEU A 574 1.12 -25.45 1.60
N LYS A 575 0.56 -26.55 2.10
CA LYS A 575 0.75 -27.88 1.52
C LYS A 575 0.23 -27.96 0.08
N ASN A 576 -0.95 -27.38 -0.20
CA ASN A 576 -1.50 -27.33 -1.55
C ASN A 576 -0.61 -26.51 -2.51
N LEU A 577 0.11 -25.51 -2.00
CA LEU A 577 1.05 -24.70 -2.77
C LEU A 577 2.46 -25.30 -2.85
N ASP A 578 2.75 -26.38 -2.13
CA ASP A 578 4.08 -26.97 -1.95
C ASP A 578 5.16 -25.96 -1.48
N VAL A 579 4.78 -25.06 -0.57
CA VAL A 579 5.67 -24.02 -0.03
C VAL A 579 5.68 -24.04 1.49
N THR A 580 6.85 -23.84 2.09
CA THR A 580 7.00 -23.83 3.55
C THR A 580 7.30 -22.45 4.11
N PHE A 581 6.79 -22.19 5.32
CA PHE A 581 6.90 -20.93 6.03
C PHE A 581 7.53 -21.10 7.41
N ARG A 582 8.41 -20.17 7.75
CA ARG A 582 9.02 -20.02 9.07
C ARG A 582 8.77 -18.63 9.65
N ARG A 583 9.10 -18.44 10.93
CA ARG A 583 9.09 -17.12 11.57
C ARG A 583 10.48 -16.48 11.51
N ASP A 584 10.52 -15.16 11.33
CA ASP A 584 11.73 -14.41 11.62
C ASP A 584 11.93 -14.37 13.15
N PRO A 585 13.12 -14.69 13.68
CA PRO A 585 13.36 -14.70 15.12
C PRO A 585 13.28 -13.31 15.76
N ASN A 586 13.41 -12.23 14.98
CA ASN A 586 13.40 -10.88 15.52
C ASN A 586 12.05 -10.20 15.39
N SER A 587 11.43 -10.27 14.22
CA SER A 587 10.18 -9.58 13.95
C SER A 587 8.96 -10.51 14.04
N TYR A 588 9.16 -11.81 14.26
CA TYR A 588 8.13 -12.87 14.24
C TYR A 588 7.30 -12.94 12.95
N ARG A 589 7.72 -12.22 11.90
CA ARG A 589 7.01 -12.18 10.62
C ARG A 589 7.08 -13.55 9.94
N PRO A 590 6.04 -13.94 9.19
CA PRO A 590 6.14 -15.11 8.33
C PRO A 590 7.16 -14.88 7.22
N ARG A 591 7.96 -15.90 6.92
CA ARG A 591 8.94 -15.92 5.84
C ARG A 591 8.81 -17.18 5.03
N ILE A 592 8.93 -17.05 3.71
CA ILE A 592 8.91 -18.15 2.77
C ILE A 592 10.31 -18.77 2.71
N ASN A 593 10.42 -20.09 2.82
CA ASN A 593 11.68 -20.75 2.51
C ASN A 593 11.90 -20.81 1.00
N LYS A 594 13.14 -20.59 0.56
CA LYS A 594 13.50 -20.75 -0.85
C LYS A 594 13.30 -22.22 -1.25
N HIS A 595 12.76 -22.43 -2.44
CA HIS A 595 12.48 -23.76 -2.99
C HIS A 595 13.72 -24.66 -2.90
N GLN A 596 13.54 -25.90 -2.42
CA GLN A 596 14.61 -26.88 -2.24
C GLN A 596 15.75 -26.46 -1.31
N SER A 597 15.61 -25.36 -0.56
CA SER A 597 16.57 -25.07 0.52
C SER A 597 16.52 -26.16 1.58
N GLN A 598 17.62 -26.35 2.32
CA GLN A 598 17.70 -27.35 3.40
C GLN A 598 16.50 -27.24 4.37
N LEU A 599 16.16 -26.01 4.78
CA LEU A 599 15.02 -25.75 5.67
C LEU A 599 13.67 -26.07 5.03
N ASP A 600 13.51 -25.86 3.73
CA ASP A 600 12.29 -26.21 3.00
C ASP A 600 12.09 -27.73 2.99
N GLN A 601 13.15 -28.47 2.66
CA GLN A 601 13.13 -29.94 2.64
C GLN A 601 12.84 -30.52 4.02
N GLU A 602 13.51 -30.04 5.06
CA GLU A 602 13.29 -30.47 6.45
C GLU A 602 11.84 -30.23 6.90
N GLN A 603 11.26 -29.07 6.58
CA GLN A 603 9.87 -28.75 6.94
C GLN A 603 8.87 -29.64 6.20
N LYS A 604 9.06 -29.87 4.90
CA LYS A 604 8.22 -30.77 4.10
C LYS A 604 8.25 -32.20 4.64
N LEU A 605 9.43 -32.72 4.99
CA LEU A 605 9.59 -34.05 5.59
C LEU A 605 8.85 -34.19 6.92
N SER A 606 8.81 -33.13 7.73
CA SER A 606 8.09 -33.13 9.01
C SER A 606 6.57 -32.97 8.87
N GLY A 607 6.05 -32.69 7.67
CA GLY A 607 4.64 -32.35 7.43
C GLY A 607 4.19 -30.99 7.98
N ASN A 608 5.12 -30.19 8.53
CA ASN A 608 4.87 -28.87 9.08
C ASN A 608 5.28 -27.79 8.07
N TYR A 609 4.36 -27.46 7.16
CA TYR A 609 4.54 -26.37 6.20
C TYR A 609 4.47 -24.98 6.86
N LYS A 610 3.96 -24.87 8.10
CA LYS A 610 4.03 -23.66 8.94
C LYS A 610 4.68 -23.97 10.28
N ARG A 611 5.93 -23.53 10.51
CA ARG A 611 6.62 -23.74 11.79
C ARG A 611 6.19 -22.69 12.83
N VAL A 612 5.70 -23.16 13.98
CA VAL A 612 5.53 -22.33 15.19
C VAL A 612 6.75 -22.59 16.07
N GLU A 613 7.72 -21.67 16.08
CA GLU A 613 8.68 -21.66 17.17
C GLU A 613 7.97 -21.09 18.40
N LYS A 614 8.01 -21.82 19.52
CA LYS A 614 7.65 -21.26 20.83
C LYS A 614 8.60 -20.07 21.02
N GLY A 615 8.06 -18.85 21.04
CA GLY A 615 8.86 -17.67 21.26
C GLY A 615 9.62 -17.85 22.56
N VAL A 616 10.95 -17.78 22.52
CA VAL A 616 11.71 -17.51 23.75
C VAL A 616 11.28 -16.09 24.13
N PRO A 617 10.66 -15.86 25.31
CA PRO A 617 10.35 -14.52 25.75
C PRO A 617 11.65 -13.72 25.71
N ARG A 618 11.64 -12.61 24.98
CA ARG A 618 12.76 -11.68 25.05
C ARG A 618 12.83 -11.17 26.49
N ASP A 619 13.86 -11.57 27.21
CA ASP A 619 14.36 -10.86 28.39
C ASP A 619 14.84 -9.46 27.94
N HIS A 620 13.93 -8.58 27.56
CA HIS A 620 14.19 -7.15 27.37
C HIS A 620 13.57 -6.29 28.50
N ASP A 621 13.17 -6.93 29.61
CA ASP A 621 12.95 -6.26 30.91
C ASP A 621 14.10 -6.50 31.90
N ARG A 622 15.29 -6.88 31.39
CA ARG A 622 16.55 -6.83 32.16
C ARG A 622 17.47 -5.75 31.61
N ASP A 623 16.98 -4.51 31.63
CA ASP A 623 17.89 -3.39 31.82
C ASP A 623 18.56 -3.62 33.19
N GLY A 624 19.83 -4.01 33.12
CA GLY A 624 20.64 -4.35 34.29
C GLY A 624 20.69 -3.20 35.30
N PRO A 625 20.79 -3.51 36.61
CA PRO A 625 20.77 -2.52 37.67
C PRO A 625 22.12 -1.81 37.76
N HIS A 626 22.40 -0.90 36.84
CA HIS A 626 23.43 0.12 37.02
C HIS A 626 22.78 1.48 37.23
N ASN A 627 23.02 2.03 38.42
CA ASN A 627 22.65 3.36 38.90
C ASN A 627 21.21 3.58 39.35
N ARG A 628 20.93 3.18 40.58
CA ARG A 628 20.57 4.14 41.65
C ARG A 628 20.81 3.54 43.03
N ARG A 629 22.03 3.76 43.53
CA ARG A 629 22.34 3.72 44.96
C ARG A 629 21.53 4.82 45.65
N HIS A 630 20.41 4.49 46.27
CA HIS A 630 19.95 5.20 47.46
C HIS A 630 19.39 4.17 48.44
N ARG A 631 20.29 3.74 49.35
CA ARG A 631 19.94 3.11 50.62
C ARG A 631 18.99 4.04 51.37
N ILE A 632 17.72 3.70 51.53
CA ILE A 632 16.94 4.11 52.71
C ILE A 632 16.12 2.90 53.17
N ARG A 633 16.30 2.61 54.47
CA ARG A 633 15.85 1.45 55.22
C ARG A 633 14.33 1.40 55.39
N HIS A 634 13.84 0.18 55.51
CA HIS A 634 12.52 -0.19 56.03
C HIS A 634 12.05 0.72 57.16
N PHE A 635 10.87 1.33 57.00
CA PHE A 635 9.96 1.54 58.12
C PHE A 635 8.55 1.11 57.73
N SER A 636 8.01 0.29 58.62
CA SER A 636 6.69 -0.34 58.62
C SER A 636 5.61 0.65 59.02
N LYS A 637 4.43 0.48 58.39
CA LYS A 637 3.04 0.72 58.86
C LYS A 637 2.68 2.04 59.58
N ASN A 638 1.57 2.60 59.08
CA ASN A 638 0.64 3.58 59.66
C ASN A 638 1.00 5.06 59.48
N GLY A 639 0.12 5.81 58.81
CA GLY A 639 0.11 7.27 58.79
C GLY A 639 -0.36 7.84 57.46
N VAL A 640 -1.59 8.35 57.45
CA VAL A 640 -2.16 9.20 56.41
C VAL A 640 -1.36 10.51 56.35
N ASP A 641 -0.98 10.97 55.16
CA ASP A 641 -0.74 12.39 54.93
C ASP A 641 -1.08 12.82 53.50
N VAL A 642 -1.85 13.91 53.46
CA VAL A 642 -2.40 14.60 52.31
C VAL A 642 -1.31 15.50 51.72
N LEU A 643 -1.01 15.36 50.43
CA LEU A 643 -0.22 16.36 49.69
C LEU A 643 -1.02 16.88 48.50
N ALA A 644 -1.70 17.99 48.76
CA ALA A 644 -2.24 18.88 47.75
C ALA A 644 -1.09 19.61 47.04
N PHE A 645 -1.04 19.53 45.71
CA PHE A 645 -0.29 20.48 44.89
C PHE A 645 -1.27 21.40 44.16
N SER A 646 -1.47 22.55 44.78
CA SER A 646 -2.00 23.78 44.19
C SER A 646 -0.93 24.39 43.26
N GLY A 647 -1.15 24.33 41.95
CA GLY A 647 -0.38 25.03 40.93
C GLY A 647 -1.27 26.00 40.18
N VAL A 648 -1.31 27.23 40.68
CA VAL A 648 -2.06 28.38 40.17
C VAL A 648 -1.55 28.79 38.79
N SER A 649 -2.46 28.96 37.82
CA SER A 649 -2.26 29.87 36.70
C SER A 649 -3.49 30.76 36.54
N LYS A 650 -3.25 32.05 36.74
CA LYS A 650 -4.17 33.18 36.76
C LYS A 650 -4.49 33.69 35.35
N GLY A 651 -5.71 34.20 35.19
CA GLY A 651 -6.11 35.26 34.25
C GLY A 651 -6.50 34.77 32.85
N ALA A 652 -7.60 35.16 32.22
CA ALA A 652 -8.54 36.28 32.43
C ALA A 652 -9.95 35.79 32.02
N GLY A 653 -11.02 36.06 32.79
CA GLY A 653 -11.86 37.25 32.66
C GLY A 653 -12.71 37.18 31.37
N GLY A 654 -14.04 37.12 31.33
CA GLY A 654 -15.09 37.38 32.30
C GLY A 654 -16.29 38.00 31.55
N ARG A 655 -17.49 37.43 31.69
CA ARG A 655 -18.86 38.04 31.55
C ARG A 655 -19.87 36.88 31.53
N LYS A 656 -20.63 36.62 32.61
CA LYS A 656 -21.98 37.15 32.92
C LYS A 656 -22.92 37.03 31.71
N GLY A 657 -24.08 36.38 31.74
CA GLY A 657 -24.99 35.90 32.79
C GLY A 657 -26.42 35.81 32.19
N LYS A 658 -27.38 35.24 32.96
CA LYS A 658 -28.83 34.98 32.67
C LYS A 658 -29.08 33.62 32.00
N ARG A 659 -29.62 32.58 32.67
CA ARG A 659 -30.93 32.42 33.34
C ARG A 659 -32.12 32.90 32.51
N SER A 660 -32.82 31.95 31.88
CA SER A 660 -34.28 31.91 31.82
C SER A 660 -34.75 30.52 31.44
N SER A 661 -35.46 29.92 32.38
CA SER A 661 -36.37 28.78 32.25
C SER A 661 -37.71 29.25 31.69
N ALA A 662 -38.20 28.59 30.64
CA ALA A 662 -39.58 28.49 30.17
C ALA A 662 -39.55 27.33 29.13
N GLY A 663 -40.32 26.26 29.16
CA GLY A 663 -41.62 26.04 29.80
C GLY A 663 -42.72 26.54 28.87
N LEU A 664 -43.13 25.70 27.90
CA LEU A 664 -44.35 25.68 27.05
C LEU A 664 -44.13 24.51 26.05
N SER A 665 -44.62 23.29 26.29
CA SER A 665 -45.96 22.75 25.97
C SER A 665 -46.33 22.80 24.49
N ASP A 666 -46.37 21.59 23.90
CA ASP A 666 -47.34 21.06 22.94
C ASP A 666 -47.93 22.01 21.89
N GLU A 667 -47.43 21.89 20.65
CA GLU A 667 -48.29 21.96 19.47
C GLU A 667 -47.91 20.86 18.48
N ASP A 668 -48.89 20.00 18.25
CA ASP A 668 -48.97 19.04 17.16
C ASP A 668 -48.83 19.75 15.81
N SER A 669 -47.88 19.31 15.00
CA SER A 669 -47.98 19.48 13.55
C SER A 669 -47.50 18.20 12.87
N SER A 670 -48.47 17.35 12.59
CA SER A 670 -48.42 16.32 11.57
C SER A 670 -47.95 16.90 10.24
N VAL A 671 -46.77 16.51 9.78
CA VAL A 671 -46.35 16.62 8.38
C VAL A 671 -45.82 15.24 7.98
N GLY A 672 -46.36 14.71 6.88
CA GLY A 672 -46.07 13.39 6.32
C GLY A 672 -44.57 13.10 6.23
N GLY A 673 -44.13 11.85 6.38
CA GLY A 673 -44.71 10.71 5.68
C GLY A 673 -44.17 10.64 4.26
N ASP A 674 -42.87 10.88 4.08
CA ASP A 674 -42.13 10.44 2.90
C ASP A 674 -41.34 9.19 3.32
N ASP A 675 -41.82 8.05 2.83
CA ASP A 675 -41.11 6.78 2.82
C ASP A 675 -39.80 6.98 2.03
N ASP A 676 -38.71 7.29 2.73
CA ASP A 676 -37.37 7.15 2.20
C ASP A 676 -37.10 5.65 2.04
N GLY A 677 -37.37 5.18 0.82
CA GLY A 677 -37.15 3.81 0.38
C GLY A 677 -35.74 3.32 0.72
N GLU A 678 -35.67 2.03 0.98
CA GLU A 678 -34.45 1.25 1.19
C GLU A 678 -33.46 1.51 0.04
N ASP A 679 -32.54 2.46 0.25
CA ASP A 679 -31.40 2.72 -0.64
C ASP A 679 -30.40 1.55 -0.51
N ASP A 680 -30.70 0.49 -1.27
CA ASP A 680 -29.75 -0.56 -1.62
C ASP A 680 -28.45 0.05 -2.18
N LEU A 681 -27.34 -0.67 -1.94
CA LEU A 681 -25.95 -0.34 -2.26
C LEU A 681 -25.71 0.30 -3.65
N GLU A 682 -25.87 1.63 -3.77
CA GLU A 682 -25.28 2.41 -4.88
C GLU A 682 -23.77 2.65 -4.63
N VAL A 683 -23.02 1.55 -4.60
CA VAL A 683 -21.75 1.40 -5.31
C VAL A 683 -21.95 0.18 -6.22
N GLY A 684 -22.85 0.35 -7.19
CA GLY A 684 -23.51 -0.76 -7.88
C GLY A 684 -22.57 -1.73 -8.59
N MET A 685 -22.85 -3.01 -8.34
CA MET A 685 -22.46 -4.18 -9.12
C MET A 685 -22.98 -4.06 -10.56
N ASP A 686 -22.14 -4.45 -11.53
CA ASP A 686 -22.52 -4.50 -12.94
C ASP A 686 -23.56 -5.62 -13.18
N GLY A 687 -24.69 -5.22 -13.75
CA GLY A 687 -25.63 -6.05 -14.48
C GLY A 687 -26.01 -5.30 -15.75
N SER A 688 -25.57 -5.80 -16.90
CA SER A 688 -26.07 -5.48 -18.25
C SER A 688 -26.28 -4.01 -18.64
N SER A 689 -25.25 -3.38 -19.22
CA SER A 689 -25.43 -2.63 -20.49
C SER A 689 -24.07 -2.40 -21.15
N PHE A 690 -23.66 -3.35 -22.00
CA PHE A 690 -22.81 -3.03 -23.14
C PHE A 690 -23.58 -2.04 -24.03
N SER A 691 -22.90 -1.04 -24.62
CA SER A 691 -23.45 -0.05 -25.58
C SER A 691 -24.25 1.14 -25.00
N SER A 692 -23.57 2.15 -24.46
CA SER A 692 -24.03 3.57 -24.62
C SER A 692 -22.98 4.67 -24.32
N LEU A 693 -21.78 4.37 -23.81
CA LEU A 693 -20.79 5.40 -23.47
C LEU A 693 -19.81 5.82 -24.59
N LEU A 694 -19.99 5.33 -25.83
CA LEU A 694 -19.11 5.63 -26.96
C LEU A 694 -19.50 6.86 -27.81
N SER A 695 -20.54 7.62 -27.47
CA SER A 695 -21.06 8.68 -28.38
C SER A 695 -20.88 10.15 -27.94
N ARG A 696 -20.10 10.47 -26.90
CA ARG A 696 -19.90 11.89 -26.49
C ARG A 696 -18.47 12.44 -26.53
N PHE A 697 -17.50 11.71 -27.09
CA PHE A 697 -16.14 12.24 -27.29
C PHE A 697 -15.92 12.72 -28.73
N SER A 698 -16.65 13.75 -29.14
CA SER A 698 -16.26 14.57 -30.29
C SER A 698 -15.39 15.72 -29.78
N VAL A 699 -14.10 15.62 -30.06
CA VAL A 699 -13.10 16.66 -29.82
C VAL A 699 -13.49 17.88 -30.66
N ARG A 700 -14.06 18.91 -30.02
CA ARG A 700 -14.11 20.27 -30.59
C ARG A 700 -12.69 20.82 -30.63
N CYS A 701 -11.97 20.54 -31.72
CA CYS A 701 -10.84 21.37 -32.13
C CYS A 701 -11.39 22.78 -32.39
N MET A 702 -11.16 23.71 -31.46
CA MET A 702 -11.27 25.14 -31.76
C MET A 702 -10.14 25.47 -32.73
N SER A 703 -10.53 25.61 -34.00
CA SER A 703 -9.79 26.30 -35.04
C SER A 703 -9.49 27.73 -34.58
N VAL A 704 -8.21 28.03 -34.37
CA VAL A 704 -7.72 29.41 -34.41
C VAL A 704 -7.59 29.75 -35.89
N SER A 705 -8.53 30.55 -36.39
CA SER A 705 -8.54 31.10 -37.74
C SER A 705 -7.53 32.24 -37.86
N SER A 706 -6.85 32.25 -39.01
CA SER A 706 -5.94 33.25 -39.60
C SER A 706 -4.68 33.59 -38.80
#